data_AF-B8LVS4-F1
#
_entry.id   AF-B8LVS4-F1
#
_cell.length_a   1.000
_cell.length_b   1.000
_cell.length_c   1.000
_cell.angle_alpha   90.00
_cell.angle_beta   90.00
_cell.angle_gamma   90.00
#
_symmetry.space_group_name_H-M   'P 1'
#
loop_
_entity.id
_entity.type
_entity.pdbx_description
1 polymer ?
#
loop_
_entity_poly.entity_id
_entity_poly.type
_entity_poly.pdbx_seq_one_letter_code
_entity_poly.pdbx_strand_id
1 'polypeptide(L)'
;MSKTTRYRDPHQWSRPRDHLDPEKASSPIAYDSSLSDDEPVYSDTSRVTSGSLSSHVPMLGSPSRRRRPRRNGIMPHRLMRCVCLAVFVALVIFVLNLFRFTLFGRAEQVPIDVAKPVPKPHVWESFPFLKRYHGGIRTLMPRNESIPEYPGDGTLDELSLAMDEALQEGGSDQQEEEEEVRKTVQKRSDGLPMSSSAFNPYPNYQSEEYIQKYGEKVECFLDEDNQVRLPYLQYYAGVPQGFPDAIMGSNKMIGMRDDVCFDRFGRLGPYGLGYGARKGGSGAGMEGDREGAEGVWADVPPVDFREVNWAAAQNRCVIANSHRFTKLGDPRLDRAFAMPIGAPPKAHLESPPAPEKEYAKGTTNLPRTAVLIRTWHDYHYTEEDILYLRALITELSLMTGGEYTVQFLIHVKDDNLQIWSDEETYDRVLFDALPEEFHGMGILWSERQMNLIYGGLEESFERGLPVHGVYRSTFMPVQYFSHLHPEYDYVWNWEMDVRHTGHWYHFFDKAASWAHKQPRKGLWERNSRFYVPSVHGPWEDFMHTVRVETEKGTNSPNNIWSAVKDSEDKSDPYHKDHGRHGEDFIWGPVRPHEDDIMELETDVTPPTSMEKDRYEWGVGEEADLIVFNPLFDPVGTTWLLRNDITGYHREDGVPGRRAAIITASRLSRRLLMTMHRETSMKRHTMFSEMWPATTALHHGLKAVYVPHSVYIDRKWPPRYVDSVFNGGRNGASGGARTSVFGDREHNFRGTTWFYSAGFSSNLYRRWLGYKVDNDGGEEEELAGEGRLCLPPMLLHPVKDVQLVIDNGDVPDEGEVGESIADDSS
;
A
#
# COMPACT_ATOMS: atom_id res chain seq x y z
N MET A 1 19.46 -6.88 42.87
CA MET A 1 18.02 -6.51 42.83
C MET A 1 17.34 -7.45 41.86
N SER A 2 16.43 -8.28 42.36
CA SER A 2 15.83 -9.41 41.65
C SER A 2 15.00 -8.94 40.45
N LYS A 3 15.36 -9.43 39.25
CA LYS A 3 14.57 -9.30 38.02
C LYS A 3 13.57 -10.44 37.99
N THR A 4 12.29 -10.12 38.09
CA THR A 4 11.18 -11.07 37.91
C THR A 4 10.82 -11.10 36.42
N THR A 5 11.25 -12.15 35.73
CA THR A 5 10.87 -12.46 34.36
C THR A 5 9.45 -13.01 34.37
N ARG A 6 8.48 -12.32 33.76
CA ARG A 6 7.14 -12.88 33.53
C ARG A 6 7.22 -13.81 32.32
N TYR A 7 7.11 -15.11 32.58
CA TYR A 7 6.81 -16.12 31.58
C TYR A 7 5.43 -15.80 30.99
N ARG A 8 5.35 -15.62 29.66
CA ARG A 8 4.08 -15.45 28.95
C ARG A 8 3.83 -16.74 28.19
N ASP A 9 2.66 -17.33 28.41
CA ASP A 9 2.20 -18.59 27.84
C ASP A 9 2.26 -18.56 26.29
N PRO A 10 2.98 -19.49 25.62
CA PRO A 10 3.08 -19.57 24.16
C PRO A 10 1.74 -19.83 23.44
N HIS A 11 0.70 -20.25 24.17
CA HIS A 11 -0.61 -20.58 23.60
C HIS A 11 -1.62 -19.42 23.61
N GLN A 12 -1.26 -18.24 24.14
CA GLN A 12 -2.11 -17.04 24.06
C GLN A 12 -1.62 -16.07 22.99
N TRP A 13 -1.88 -16.42 21.73
CA TRP A 13 -1.81 -15.48 20.63
C TRP A 13 -3.04 -14.58 20.75
N SER A 14 -2.88 -13.45 21.45
CA SER A 14 -3.89 -12.42 21.49
C SER A 14 -4.21 -11.98 20.06
N ARG A 15 -5.51 -12.01 19.70
CA ARG A 15 -6.06 -11.50 18.44
C ARG A 15 -5.29 -10.26 17.97
N PRO A 16 -4.95 -10.13 16.67
CA PRO A 16 -4.43 -8.88 16.15
C PRO A 16 -5.37 -7.76 16.61
N ARG A 17 -4.87 -6.84 17.43
CA ARG A 17 -5.51 -5.53 17.48
C ARG A 17 -5.29 -4.98 16.09
N ASP A 18 -6.37 -4.78 15.35
CA ASP A 18 -6.37 -3.91 14.19
C ASP A 18 -5.82 -2.56 14.68
N HIS A 19 -4.51 -2.37 14.59
CA HIS A 19 -3.90 -1.06 14.62
C HIS A 19 -4.25 -0.44 13.28
N LEU A 20 -5.51 -0.02 13.15
CA LEU A 20 -5.90 1.01 12.21
C LEU A 20 -4.92 2.16 12.46
N ASP A 21 -4.15 2.50 11.43
CA ASP A 21 -3.34 3.71 11.44
C ASP A 21 -4.28 4.86 11.85
N PRO A 22 -4.12 5.43 13.05
CA PRO A 22 -5.05 6.43 13.57
C PRO A 22 -5.06 7.69 12.69
N GLU A 23 -4.02 7.89 11.87
CA GLU A 23 -3.94 8.97 10.89
C GLU A 23 -4.74 8.66 9.63
N LYS A 24 -4.89 7.39 9.22
CA LYS A 24 -5.75 6.97 8.09
C LYS A 24 -7.18 6.61 8.49
N ALA A 25 -7.45 6.48 9.79
CA ALA A 25 -8.80 6.29 10.30
C ALA A 25 -9.67 7.53 10.03
N SER A 26 -10.89 7.31 9.52
CA SER A 26 -11.92 8.33 9.44
C SER A 26 -12.25 8.84 10.85
N SER A 27 -11.83 10.07 11.16
CA SER A 27 -12.25 10.73 12.40
C SER A 27 -13.79 10.81 12.43
N PRO A 28 -14.45 10.52 13.57
CA PRO A 28 -15.90 10.61 13.67
C PRO A 28 -16.30 12.08 13.83
N ILE A 29 -16.25 12.84 12.74
CA ILE A 29 -16.85 14.17 12.67
C ILE A 29 -17.98 14.07 11.65
N ALA A 30 -19.19 13.89 12.19
CA ALA A 30 -20.42 13.92 11.42
C ALA A 30 -20.63 15.33 10.85
N TYR A 31 -20.58 15.46 9.53
CA TYR A 31 -21.23 16.57 8.84
C TYR A 31 -22.74 16.27 8.80
N ASP A 32 -23.51 17.03 9.56
CA ASP A 32 -24.96 17.07 9.44
C ASP A 32 -25.30 17.97 8.24
N SER A 33 -25.62 17.36 7.11
CA SER A 33 -26.19 18.06 5.95
C SER A 33 -27.49 17.37 5.55
N SER A 34 -28.57 17.74 6.25
CA SER A 34 -29.92 17.51 5.76
C SER A 34 -30.19 18.47 4.60
N LEU A 35 -30.19 17.97 3.37
CA LEU A 35 -30.81 18.65 2.23
C LEU A 35 -32.19 18.06 2.00
N SER A 36 -33.18 18.92 2.18
CA SER A 36 -34.58 18.77 1.84
C SER A 36 -34.77 18.65 0.33
N ASP A 37 -35.58 17.68 -0.07
CA ASP A 37 -36.11 17.53 -1.43
C ASP A 37 -37.00 18.73 -1.79
N ASP A 38 -36.61 19.47 -2.83
CA ASP A 38 -37.49 20.39 -3.56
C ASP A 38 -37.62 19.90 -5.01
N GLU A 39 -38.81 19.41 -5.35
CA GLU A 39 -39.31 19.14 -6.70
C GLU A 39 -40.00 20.40 -7.26
N PRO A 40 -39.78 20.79 -8.54
CA PRO A 40 -40.48 21.93 -9.12
C PRO A 40 -41.49 21.59 -10.24
N VAL A 41 -42.43 22.54 -10.40
CA VAL A 41 -43.27 22.87 -11.57
C VAL A 41 -44.61 22.13 -11.74
N TYR A 42 -45.71 22.87 -11.53
CA TYR A 42 -46.62 23.31 -12.60
C TYR A 42 -47.57 24.41 -12.07
N SER A 43 -47.51 25.58 -12.71
CA SER A 43 -48.60 26.55 -12.69
C SER A 43 -49.04 26.76 -14.13
N ASP A 44 -50.25 26.32 -14.46
CA ASP A 44 -51.03 27.02 -15.48
C ASP A 44 -52.53 26.94 -15.23
N THR A 45 -53.21 27.87 -15.88
CA THR A 45 -54.41 28.58 -15.50
C THR A 45 -55.74 27.98 -15.99
N SER A 46 -56.84 28.38 -15.32
CA SER A 46 -58.17 28.80 -15.87
C SER A 46 -59.38 28.15 -15.15
N ARG A 47 -60.16 28.93 -14.40
CA ARG A 47 -61.39 29.67 -14.80
C ARG A 47 -62.54 28.79 -15.33
N VAL A 48 -63.59 28.71 -14.52
CA VAL A 48 -64.99 28.69 -14.99
C VAL A 48 -65.79 29.71 -14.16
N THR A 49 -66.21 30.79 -14.83
CA THR A 49 -67.32 31.69 -14.49
C THR A 49 -68.63 31.04 -15.03
N SER A 50 -69.88 31.32 -14.64
CA SER A 50 -70.59 32.58 -14.31
C SER A 50 -72.02 32.21 -13.82
N GLY A 51 -72.61 32.96 -12.88
CA GLY A 51 -73.82 33.79 -13.10
C GLY A 51 -75.11 33.14 -12.52
N SER A 52 -75.99 33.80 -11.75
CA SER A 52 -76.50 35.18 -11.81
C SER A 52 -77.32 35.60 -10.56
N LEU A 53 -77.25 36.91 -10.24
CA LEU A 53 -78.26 37.87 -9.71
C LEU A 53 -79.26 37.44 -8.61
N SER A 54 -79.40 38.17 -7.49
CA SER A 54 -80.09 39.48 -7.43
C SER A 54 -79.89 40.25 -6.10
N SER A 55 -80.18 41.55 -6.19
CA SER A 55 -80.02 42.69 -5.25
C SER A 55 -81.14 42.89 -4.22
N HIS A 56 -80.86 43.47 -3.04
CA HIS A 56 -81.46 44.73 -2.52
C HIS A 56 -81.00 45.12 -1.07
N VAL A 57 -80.46 46.34 -0.94
CA VAL A 57 -80.67 47.42 0.09
C VAL A 57 -80.66 47.13 1.61
N PRO A 58 -80.00 47.97 2.44
CA PRO A 58 -80.32 48.13 3.87
C PRO A 58 -81.03 49.47 4.17
N MET A 59 -82.01 49.50 5.09
CA MET A 59 -82.44 50.70 5.84
C MET A 59 -83.23 50.37 7.11
N LEU A 60 -82.85 51.02 8.23
CA LEU A 60 -83.61 51.37 9.47
C LEU A 60 -84.14 50.18 10.31
N GLY A 61 -84.09 50.12 11.64
CA GLY A 61 -83.79 51.07 12.73
C GLY A 61 -84.81 50.84 13.86
N SER A 62 -84.39 50.46 15.08
CA SER A 62 -85.03 50.85 16.36
C SER A 62 -84.37 50.23 17.60
N PRO A 63 -84.50 50.85 18.80
CA PRO A 63 -83.59 50.66 19.93
C PRO A 63 -84.24 50.02 21.19
N SER A 64 -83.46 50.03 22.28
CA SER A 64 -83.80 49.76 23.70
C SER A 64 -83.45 48.33 24.15
N ARG A 65 -82.79 48.09 25.30
CA ARG A 65 -82.90 48.72 26.62
C ARG A 65 -81.58 48.67 27.40
N ARG A 66 -81.40 49.70 28.22
CA ARG A 66 -80.44 49.82 29.32
C ARG A 66 -80.55 48.65 30.31
N ARG A 67 -79.41 48.19 30.85
CA ARG A 67 -79.23 47.98 32.30
C ARG A 67 -77.77 48.24 32.69
N ARG A 68 -77.62 48.98 33.78
CA ARG A 68 -76.38 49.50 34.39
C ARG A 68 -76.03 48.64 35.64
N PRO A 69 -74.90 48.87 36.34
CA PRO A 69 -73.84 47.89 36.55
C PRO A 69 -73.74 47.39 38.00
N ARG A 70 -72.79 46.48 38.28
CA ARG A 70 -72.24 46.29 39.64
C ARG A 70 -70.72 46.35 39.62
N ARG A 71 -70.21 47.47 40.14
CA ARG A 71 -68.85 47.64 40.66
C ARG A 71 -68.75 46.88 41.97
N ASN A 72 -67.65 46.16 42.20
CA ASN A 72 -67.10 45.90 43.53
C ASN A 72 -65.57 45.79 43.45
N GLY A 73 -64.90 46.50 44.35
CA GLY A 73 -63.56 46.14 44.85
C GLY A 73 -62.35 46.76 44.16
N ILE A 74 -62.10 48.06 44.37
CA ILE A 74 -60.81 48.70 44.10
C ILE A 74 -59.83 48.26 45.22
N MET A 75 -58.83 47.44 44.88
CA MET A 75 -57.70 47.14 45.77
C MET A 75 -56.81 48.38 45.95
N PRO A 76 -56.25 48.64 47.15
CA PRO A 76 -55.43 49.82 47.41
C PRO A 76 -54.11 49.80 46.61
N HIS A 77 -53.83 50.90 45.90
CA HIS A 77 -52.71 51.06 44.95
C HIS A 77 -51.30 50.73 45.48
N ARG A 78 -51.08 50.67 46.80
CA ARG A 78 -49.78 50.29 47.39
C ARG A 78 -49.53 48.77 47.34
N LEU A 79 -50.55 47.97 47.62
CA LEU A 79 -50.51 46.51 47.46
C LEU A 79 -50.40 46.13 45.98
N MET A 80 -51.10 46.83 45.09
CA MET A 80 -51.00 46.60 43.66
C MET A 80 -49.60 46.91 43.11
N ARG A 81 -48.91 47.94 43.62
CA ARG A 81 -47.51 48.22 43.25
C ARG A 81 -46.55 47.17 43.80
N CYS A 82 -46.68 46.74 45.05
CA CYS A 82 -45.84 45.66 45.60
C CYS A 82 -46.08 44.33 44.87
N VAL A 83 -47.32 44.00 44.52
CA VAL A 83 -47.65 42.81 43.74
C VAL A 83 -47.14 42.93 42.30
N CYS A 84 -47.31 44.07 41.63
CA CYS A 84 -46.76 44.27 40.28
C CYS A 84 -45.23 44.24 40.26
N LEU A 85 -44.57 44.76 41.30
CA LEU A 85 -43.11 44.75 41.41
C LEU A 85 -42.60 43.36 41.78
N ALA A 86 -43.31 42.60 42.63
CA ALA A 86 -43.01 41.20 42.90
C ALA A 86 -43.21 40.32 41.66
N VAL A 87 -44.27 40.55 40.89
CA VAL A 87 -44.52 39.86 39.61
C VAL A 87 -43.45 40.24 38.59
N PHE A 88 -43.06 41.52 38.49
CA PHE A 88 -42.00 41.95 37.58
C PHE A 88 -40.65 41.33 37.96
N VAL A 89 -40.28 41.31 39.24
CA VAL A 89 -39.05 40.66 39.72
C VAL A 89 -39.11 39.15 39.48
N ALA A 90 -40.25 38.50 39.73
CA ALA A 90 -40.43 37.09 39.42
C ALA A 90 -40.30 36.80 37.91
N LEU A 91 -40.80 37.69 37.06
CA LEU A 91 -40.70 37.58 35.60
C LEU A 91 -39.27 37.80 35.11
N VAL A 92 -38.54 38.75 35.69
CA VAL A 92 -37.12 38.96 35.42
C VAL A 92 -36.28 37.77 35.89
N ILE A 93 -36.54 37.22 37.08
CA ILE A 93 -35.87 36.00 37.57
C ILE A 93 -36.21 34.80 36.68
N PHE A 94 -37.44 34.70 36.19
CA PHE A 94 -37.87 33.66 35.27
C PHE A 94 -37.15 33.76 33.92
N VAL A 95 -37.07 34.97 33.35
CA VAL A 95 -36.32 35.24 32.11
C VAL A 95 -34.83 34.98 32.30
N LEU A 96 -34.23 35.41 33.41
CA LEU A 96 -32.83 35.12 33.72
C LEU A 96 -32.57 33.63 33.94
N ASN A 97 -33.51 32.89 34.54
CA ASN A 97 -33.42 31.43 34.64
C ASN A 97 -33.57 30.74 33.28
N LEU A 98 -34.44 31.22 32.39
CA LEU A 98 -34.54 30.73 31.01
C LEU A 98 -33.26 31.00 30.21
N PHE A 99 -32.65 32.19 30.37
CA PHE A 99 -31.36 32.51 29.78
C PHE A 99 -30.21 31.68 30.36
N ARG A 100 -30.25 31.38 31.67
CA ARG A 100 -29.27 30.50 32.31
C ARG A 100 -29.42 29.05 31.85
N PHE A 101 -30.64 28.57 31.63
CA PHE A 101 -30.92 27.25 31.05
C PHE A 101 -30.52 27.15 29.58
N THR A 102 -30.58 28.24 28.82
CA THR A 102 -30.18 28.25 27.39
C THR A 102 -28.69 28.48 27.17
N LEU A 103 -28.01 29.24 28.03
CA LEU A 103 -26.56 29.51 27.90
C LEU A 103 -25.67 28.55 28.70
N PHE A 104 -26.17 27.98 29.82
CA PHE A 104 -25.40 27.08 30.68
C PHE A 104 -26.09 25.73 30.94
N GLY A 105 -27.30 25.52 30.42
CA GLY A 105 -27.88 24.19 30.34
C GLY A 105 -27.19 23.41 29.23
N ARG A 106 -26.15 22.65 29.58
CA ARG A 106 -25.86 21.42 28.83
C ARG A 106 -27.15 20.62 28.87
N ALA A 107 -27.90 20.63 27.78
CA ALA A 107 -28.76 19.51 27.45
C ALA A 107 -27.81 18.32 27.33
N GLU A 108 -27.61 17.62 28.44
CA GLU A 108 -27.11 16.27 28.41
C GLU A 108 -28.19 15.51 27.64
N GLN A 109 -27.99 15.40 26.33
CA GLN A 109 -28.67 14.41 25.53
C GLN A 109 -28.30 13.10 26.20
N VAL A 110 -29.16 12.60 27.08
CA VAL A 110 -29.12 11.20 27.48
C VAL A 110 -29.21 10.46 26.15
N PRO A 111 -28.14 9.78 25.70
CA PRO A 111 -28.24 8.99 24.50
C PRO A 111 -29.26 7.91 24.88
N ILE A 112 -30.48 8.04 24.37
CA ILE A 112 -31.27 6.85 24.16
C ILE A 112 -30.44 6.11 23.11
N ASP A 113 -29.62 5.18 23.58
CA ASP A 113 -28.96 4.16 22.77
C ASP A 113 -30.09 3.32 22.14
N VAL A 114 -30.75 3.90 21.15
CA VAL A 114 -31.36 3.13 20.08
C VAL A 114 -30.15 2.47 19.46
N ALA A 115 -29.87 1.22 19.87
CA ALA A 115 -28.82 0.40 19.29
C ALA A 115 -28.92 0.58 17.77
N LYS A 116 -27.95 1.31 17.19
CA LYS A 116 -27.89 1.47 15.75
C LYS A 116 -27.91 0.04 15.22
N PRO A 117 -28.83 -0.31 14.29
CA PRO A 117 -28.85 -1.65 13.74
C PRO A 117 -27.45 -1.95 13.27
N VAL A 118 -26.89 -3.07 13.73
CA VAL A 118 -25.54 -3.50 13.36
C VAL A 118 -25.44 -3.35 11.83
N PRO A 119 -24.43 -2.62 11.31
CA PRO A 119 -24.29 -2.45 9.88
C PRO A 119 -24.37 -3.82 9.22
N LYS A 120 -25.18 -3.95 8.18
CA LYS A 120 -25.22 -5.21 7.43
C LYS A 120 -23.78 -5.51 6.98
N PRO A 121 -23.32 -6.76 7.14
CA PRO A 121 -21.98 -7.14 6.70
C PRO A 121 -21.83 -6.79 5.22
N HIS A 122 -20.61 -6.43 4.84
CA HIS A 122 -20.34 -6.10 3.44
C HIS A 122 -20.57 -7.36 2.59
N VAL A 123 -21.10 -7.18 1.36
CA VAL A 123 -21.49 -8.31 0.49
C VAL A 123 -20.35 -9.31 0.31
N TRP A 124 -19.11 -8.83 0.19
CA TRP A 124 -17.97 -9.68 0.01
C TRP A 124 -17.63 -10.60 1.19
N GLU A 125 -18.00 -10.21 2.42
CA GLU A 125 -17.76 -11.01 3.63
C GLU A 125 -18.59 -12.30 3.60
N SER A 126 -19.66 -12.34 2.80
CA SER A 126 -20.53 -13.52 2.61
C SER A 126 -19.96 -14.57 1.66
N PHE A 127 -18.93 -14.25 0.86
CA PHE A 127 -18.33 -15.23 -0.04
C PHE A 127 -17.49 -16.24 0.74
N PRO A 128 -17.44 -17.52 0.30
CA PRO A 128 -16.69 -18.54 1.02
C PRO A 128 -15.18 -18.30 0.90
N PHE A 129 -14.44 -18.63 1.95
CA PHE A 129 -12.96 -18.60 1.95
C PHE A 129 -12.39 -19.63 0.98
N LEU A 130 -11.30 -19.26 0.32
CA LEU A 130 -10.47 -20.15 -0.49
C LEU A 130 -9.55 -20.95 0.43
N LYS A 131 -9.41 -22.25 0.16
CA LYS A 131 -8.68 -23.18 1.04
C LYS A 131 -7.29 -23.52 0.52
N ARG A 132 -7.06 -23.44 -0.79
CA ARG A 132 -5.84 -23.96 -1.41
C ARG A 132 -4.62 -23.04 -1.33
N TYR A 133 -4.71 -21.88 -0.68
CA TYR A 133 -3.52 -21.11 -0.27
C TYR A 133 -2.66 -21.85 0.76
N HIS A 134 -3.22 -22.83 1.45
CA HIS A 134 -2.57 -23.64 2.49
C HIS A 134 -1.87 -24.88 1.90
N GLY A 135 -1.78 -25.00 0.57
CA GLY A 135 -1.13 -26.12 -0.09
C GLY A 135 0.37 -26.20 0.25
N GLY A 136 0.83 -27.41 0.54
CA GLY A 136 2.19 -27.67 0.99
C GLY A 136 3.12 -28.26 -0.08
N ILE A 137 4.41 -28.37 0.23
CA ILE A 137 5.43 -28.89 -0.69
C ILE A 137 5.23 -30.36 -1.13
N ARG A 138 4.40 -31.16 -0.43
CA ARG A 138 4.12 -32.55 -0.79
C ARG A 138 3.02 -32.70 -1.85
N THR A 139 2.36 -31.61 -2.23
CA THR A 139 1.32 -31.59 -3.27
C THR A 139 1.72 -30.74 -4.48
N LEU A 140 3.02 -30.52 -4.66
CA LEU A 140 3.53 -29.79 -5.81
C LEU A 140 3.26 -30.54 -7.11
N MET A 141 2.73 -29.81 -8.08
CA MET A 141 2.50 -30.29 -9.44
C MET A 141 3.03 -29.27 -10.45
N PRO A 142 3.41 -29.70 -11.66
CA PRO A 142 3.70 -28.79 -12.75
C PRO A 142 2.52 -27.83 -13.00
N ARG A 143 2.81 -26.55 -13.28
CA ARG A 143 1.78 -25.50 -13.40
C ARG A 143 0.74 -25.76 -14.49
N ASN A 144 1.12 -26.46 -15.56
CA ASN A 144 0.23 -26.87 -16.65
C ASN A 144 -0.77 -27.97 -16.26
N GLU A 145 -0.49 -28.72 -15.19
CA GLU A 145 -1.35 -29.81 -14.69
C GLU A 145 -2.19 -29.38 -13.48
N SER A 146 -1.83 -28.28 -12.83
CA SER A 146 -2.59 -27.74 -11.68
C SER A 146 -3.82 -26.97 -12.14
N ILE A 147 -5.00 -27.42 -11.73
CA ILE A 147 -6.28 -26.73 -11.94
C ILE A 147 -6.50 -25.80 -10.74
N PRO A 148 -6.59 -24.47 -10.92
CA PRO A 148 -6.74 -23.54 -9.80
C PRO A 148 -8.13 -23.63 -9.15
N GLU A 149 -8.20 -23.51 -7.81
CA GLU A 149 -9.48 -23.41 -7.07
C GLU A 149 -10.31 -22.19 -7.52
N TYR A 150 -9.62 -21.13 -7.95
CA TYR A 150 -10.18 -19.83 -8.32
C TYR A 150 -9.22 -19.06 -9.24
N PRO A 151 -9.69 -18.33 -10.28
CA PRO A 151 -11.05 -18.24 -10.81
C PRO A 151 -11.27 -19.34 -11.86
N GLY A 152 -11.76 -20.51 -11.44
CA GLY A 152 -12.13 -21.60 -12.33
C GLY A 152 -13.64 -21.66 -12.60
N ASP A 153 -14.01 -22.03 -13.83
CA ASP A 153 -15.33 -22.55 -14.21
C ASP A 153 -15.62 -23.93 -13.63
N GLY A 154 -14.72 -24.45 -12.79
CA GLY A 154 -14.95 -25.64 -11.98
C GLY A 154 -16.24 -25.43 -11.22
N THR A 155 -17.32 -25.97 -11.79
CA THR A 155 -18.53 -26.28 -11.07
C THR A 155 -18.06 -26.93 -9.79
N LEU A 156 -18.66 -26.54 -8.66
CA LEU A 156 -18.47 -27.31 -7.45
C LEU A 156 -18.59 -28.81 -7.77
N ASP A 157 -19.40 -29.20 -8.76
CA ASP A 157 -19.50 -30.55 -9.31
C ASP A 157 -18.21 -31.15 -9.89
N GLU A 158 -17.26 -30.48 -10.58
CA GLU A 158 -16.06 -31.19 -11.09
C GLU A 158 -14.99 -31.42 -10.01
N LEU A 159 -14.82 -30.46 -9.10
CA LEU A 159 -13.99 -30.63 -7.90
C LEU A 159 -14.69 -31.52 -6.87
N SER A 160 -16.01 -31.45 -6.74
CA SER A 160 -16.83 -32.37 -5.94
C SER A 160 -16.95 -33.72 -6.60
N LEU A 161 -16.81 -33.90 -7.91
CA LEU A 161 -16.80 -35.24 -8.54
C LEU A 161 -15.42 -35.87 -8.37
N ALA A 162 -14.33 -35.10 -8.49
CA ALA A 162 -12.99 -35.58 -8.13
C ALA A 162 -12.87 -35.85 -6.61
N MET A 163 -13.60 -35.09 -5.79
CA MET A 163 -13.65 -35.26 -4.34
C MET A 163 -14.71 -36.29 -3.91
N ASP A 164 -15.81 -36.49 -4.64
CA ASP A 164 -16.87 -37.50 -4.39
C ASP A 164 -16.43 -38.86 -4.92
N GLU A 165 -15.65 -38.93 -6.00
CA GLU A 165 -14.90 -40.15 -6.35
C GLU A 165 -13.83 -40.47 -5.29
N ALA A 166 -13.33 -39.47 -4.56
CA ALA A 166 -12.44 -39.65 -3.41
C ALA A 166 -13.19 -39.88 -2.07
N LEU A 167 -14.47 -39.48 -1.96
CA LEU A 167 -15.31 -39.57 -0.75
C LEU A 167 -16.35 -40.71 -0.82
N GLN A 168 -16.54 -41.37 -1.97
CA GLN A 168 -17.41 -42.55 -2.11
C GLN A 168 -16.80 -43.85 -1.54
N GLU A 169 -15.60 -43.79 -0.96
CA GLU A 169 -15.08 -44.81 -0.03
C GLU A 169 -15.25 -44.40 1.45
N GLY A 170 -16.20 -43.50 1.77
CA GLY A 170 -16.48 -43.08 3.15
C GLY A 170 -17.70 -43.79 3.76
N GLY A 171 -17.46 -44.61 4.77
CA GLY A 171 -18.45 -45.47 5.38
C GLY A 171 -17.95 -46.25 6.58
N SER A 172 -17.20 -45.64 7.50
CA SER A 172 -17.32 -45.85 8.97
C SER A 172 -16.29 -45.02 9.77
N ASP A 173 -16.80 -44.07 10.56
CA ASP A 173 -16.14 -42.97 11.30
C ASP A 173 -15.13 -43.36 12.42
N GLN A 174 -14.44 -44.50 12.33
CA GLN A 174 -13.28 -44.79 13.21
C GLN A 174 -12.09 -45.38 12.46
N GLN A 175 -12.26 -45.79 11.21
CA GLN A 175 -11.15 -46.22 10.34
C GLN A 175 -10.59 -45.08 9.50
N GLU A 176 -11.35 -44.00 9.27
CA GLU A 176 -10.95 -42.88 8.39
C GLU A 176 -9.85 -41.98 8.99
N GLU A 177 -9.82 -41.73 10.31
CA GLU A 177 -8.67 -41.07 10.94
C GLU A 177 -7.41 -41.95 10.86
N GLU A 178 -7.54 -43.27 11.05
CA GLU A 178 -6.41 -44.18 10.86
C GLU A 178 -5.99 -44.32 9.39
N GLU A 179 -6.91 -44.15 8.43
CA GLU A 179 -6.67 -44.31 7.00
C GLU A 179 -6.16 -43.03 6.32
N GLU A 180 -6.58 -41.84 6.75
CA GLU A 180 -5.92 -40.57 6.42
C GLU A 180 -4.55 -40.47 7.06
N VAL A 181 -4.41 -40.88 8.33
CA VAL A 181 -3.09 -40.98 8.97
C VAL A 181 -2.24 -42.01 8.23
N ARG A 182 -2.78 -43.15 7.76
CA ARG A 182 -2.03 -44.12 6.92
C ARG A 182 -1.68 -43.56 5.55
N LYS A 183 -2.58 -42.88 4.83
CA LYS A 183 -2.32 -42.25 3.52
C LYS A 183 -1.29 -41.10 3.64
N THR A 184 -1.33 -40.36 4.73
CA THR A 184 -0.35 -39.31 5.06
C THR A 184 1.00 -39.91 5.48
N VAL A 185 0.99 -40.98 6.27
CA VAL A 185 2.19 -41.77 6.62
C VAL A 185 2.80 -42.42 5.36
N GLN A 186 1.98 -42.81 4.39
CA GLN A 186 2.44 -43.29 3.07
C GLN A 186 3.00 -42.16 2.20
N LYS A 187 2.37 -40.97 2.17
CA LYS A 187 2.95 -39.77 1.54
C LYS A 187 4.29 -39.36 2.17
N ARG A 188 4.49 -39.58 3.48
CA ARG A 188 5.78 -39.39 4.15
C ARG A 188 6.84 -40.40 3.73
N SER A 189 6.47 -41.62 3.30
CA SER A 189 7.44 -42.63 2.86
C SER A 189 7.95 -42.44 1.43
N ASP A 190 7.25 -41.66 0.60
CA ASP A 190 7.57 -41.48 -0.82
C ASP A 190 8.53 -40.29 -1.10
N GLY A 191 8.98 -39.58 -0.05
CA GLY A 191 9.83 -38.39 -0.18
C GLY A 191 9.14 -37.21 -0.87
N LEU A 192 9.86 -36.09 -1.01
CA LEU A 192 9.30 -34.91 -1.69
C LEU A 192 9.09 -35.17 -3.19
N PRO A 193 7.94 -34.75 -3.77
CA PRO A 193 7.63 -34.98 -5.19
C PRO A 193 8.56 -34.23 -6.15
N MET A 194 9.15 -33.13 -5.68
CA MET A 194 10.07 -32.29 -6.43
C MET A 194 11.24 -31.89 -5.53
N SER A 195 12.43 -31.79 -6.12
CA SER A 195 13.60 -31.20 -5.44
C SER A 195 13.65 -29.69 -5.64
N SER A 196 14.19 -28.98 -4.66
CA SER A 196 14.45 -27.56 -4.76
C SER A 196 15.69 -27.30 -5.62
N SER A 197 15.75 -26.15 -6.28
CA SER A 197 16.89 -25.72 -7.10
C SER A 197 17.18 -24.23 -6.94
N ALA A 198 18.42 -23.82 -7.21
CA ALA A 198 18.85 -22.43 -7.07
C ALA A 198 18.10 -21.52 -8.06
N PHE A 199 17.48 -20.45 -7.56
CA PHE A 199 16.81 -19.46 -8.39
C PHE A 199 17.79 -18.36 -8.80
N ASN A 200 18.15 -18.30 -10.07
CA ASN A 200 19.01 -17.25 -10.62
C ASN A 200 18.25 -16.41 -11.68
N PRO A 201 17.77 -15.21 -11.32
CA PRO A 201 17.09 -14.31 -12.26
C PRO A 201 18.03 -13.33 -12.97
N TYR A 202 19.33 -13.38 -12.69
CA TYR A 202 20.29 -12.41 -13.20
C TYR A 202 20.65 -12.66 -14.67
N PRO A 203 21.08 -11.63 -15.41
CA PRO A 203 21.70 -11.83 -16.72
C PRO A 203 22.87 -12.79 -16.64
N ASN A 204 23.17 -13.47 -17.75
CA ASN A 204 24.40 -14.26 -17.84
C ASN A 204 25.61 -13.31 -17.92
N TYR A 205 26.14 -12.94 -16.76
CA TYR A 205 27.28 -12.03 -16.62
C TYR A 205 28.56 -12.52 -17.29
N GLN A 206 28.67 -13.83 -17.56
CA GLN A 206 29.82 -14.44 -18.23
C GLN A 206 29.66 -14.46 -19.76
N SER A 207 28.50 -14.08 -20.29
CA SER A 207 28.28 -14.06 -21.74
C SER A 207 29.08 -12.95 -22.42
N GLU A 208 29.62 -13.24 -23.60
CA GLU A 208 30.36 -12.25 -24.40
C GLU A 208 29.49 -11.02 -24.72
N GLU A 209 28.20 -11.23 -25.00
CA GLU A 209 27.24 -10.15 -25.25
C GLU A 209 27.14 -9.19 -24.05
N TYR A 210 27.04 -9.73 -22.83
CA TYR A 210 26.96 -8.91 -21.63
C TYR A 210 28.26 -8.15 -21.38
N ILE A 211 29.41 -8.84 -21.45
CA ILE A 211 30.72 -8.24 -21.17
C ILE A 211 31.03 -7.14 -22.19
N GLN A 212 30.75 -7.36 -23.47
CA GLN A 212 30.94 -6.33 -24.51
C GLN A 212 30.03 -5.12 -24.29
N LYS A 213 28.79 -5.35 -23.84
CA LYS A 213 27.81 -4.27 -23.68
C LYS A 213 28.00 -3.46 -22.40
N TYR A 214 28.15 -4.13 -21.26
CA TYR A 214 28.13 -3.51 -19.93
C TYR A 214 29.42 -3.68 -19.12
N GLY A 215 30.39 -4.43 -19.64
CA GLY A 215 31.63 -4.75 -18.94
C GLY A 215 31.52 -6.00 -18.07
N GLU A 216 32.68 -6.48 -17.62
CA GLU A 216 32.75 -7.67 -16.76
C GLU A 216 32.20 -7.37 -15.36
N LYS A 217 31.29 -8.23 -14.85
CA LYS A 217 30.78 -8.14 -13.48
C LYS A 217 31.77 -8.80 -12.52
N VAL A 218 32.35 -8.02 -11.64
CA VAL A 218 33.22 -8.52 -10.57
C VAL A 218 32.35 -9.05 -9.44
N GLU A 219 32.65 -10.25 -8.97
CA GLU A 219 31.94 -10.89 -7.86
C GLU A 219 32.14 -10.13 -6.55
N CYS A 220 31.09 -10.06 -5.74
CA CYS A 220 31.07 -9.33 -4.48
C CYS A 220 30.92 -10.29 -3.31
N PHE A 221 31.61 -10.00 -2.20
CA PHE A 221 31.68 -10.84 -1.00
C PHE A 221 31.29 -10.04 0.24
N LEU A 222 30.92 -10.73 1.32
CA LEU A 222 30.52 -10.10 2.58
C LEU A 222 31.71 -9.60 3.40
N ASP A 223 32.86 -10.26 3.28
CA ASP A 223 34.09 -9.98 4.03
C ASP A 223 35.13 -9.21 3.19
N GLU A 224 36.21 -8.77 3.83
CA GLU A 224 37.34 -8.09 3.17
C GLU A 224 38.28 -9.06 2.46
N ASP A 225 38.38 -10.29 2.97
CA ASP A 225 39.24 -11.35 2.43
C ASP A 225 38.66 -12.04 1.19
N ASN A 226 37.45 -11.63 0.75
CA ASN A 226 36.71 -12.18 -0.39
C ASN A 226 36.49 -13.69 -0.29
N GLN A 227 36.11 -14.21 0.88
CA GLN A 227 35.86 -15.63 1.12
C GLN A 227 34.38 -15.95 1.34
N VAL A 228 33.63 -15.02 1.92
CA VAL A 228 32.25 -15.27 2.35
C VAL A 228 31.26 -14.90 1.24
N ARG A 229 30.64 -15.94 0.67
CA ARG A 229 29.56 -15.83 -0.32
C ARG A 229 28.22 -16.17 0.32
N LEU A 230 27.14 -15.60 -0.21
CA LEU A 230 25.78 -16.00 0.16
C LEU A 230 25.29 -17.14 -0.74
N PRO A 231 24.58 -18.14 -0.18
CA PRO A 231 23.85 -19.11 -0.98
C PRO A 231 22.81 -18.45 -1.87
N TYR A 232 22.50 -19.07 -3.01
CA TYR A 232 21.31 -18.69 -3.77
C TYR A 232 20.06 -19.18 -3.06
N LEU A 233 19.01 -18.36 -3.08
CA LEU A 233 17.68 -18.79 -2.66
C LEU A 233 17.19 -19.94 -3.56
N GLN A 234 16.44 -20.86 -2.97
CA GLN A 234 15.95 -22.05 -3.62
C GLN A 234 14.47 -21.94 -3.96
N TYR A 235 14.06 -22.62 -5.03
CA TYR A 235 12.67 -22.69 -5.49
C TYR A 235 12.29 -24.11 -5.88
N TYR A 236 11.00 -24.41 -5.90
CA TYR A 236 10.45 -25.64 -6.47
C TYR A 236 9.79 -25.37 -7.83
N ALA A 237 10.03 -26.26 -8.79
CA ALA A 237 9.52 -26.17 -10.17
C ALA A 237 8.07 -26.68 -10.28
N GLY A 238 7.17 -26.09 -9.50
CA GLY A 238 5.75 -26.41 -9.49
C GLY A 238 4.97 -25.49 -8.56
N VAL A 239 3.66 -25.67 -8.54
CA VAL A 239 2.77 -25.00 -7.59
C VAL A 239 1.97 -26.05 -6.82
N PRO A 240 1.53 -25.76 -5.58
CA PRO A 240 0.65 -26.68 -4.87
C PRO A 240 -0.61 -26.97 -5.69
N GLN A 241 -1.09 -28.20 -5.62
CA GLN A 241 -2.32 -28.62 -6.28
C GLN A 241 -3.48 -27.70 -5.88
N GLY A 242 -4.26 -27.22 -6.84
CA GLY A 242 -5.42 -26.36 -6.55
C GLY A 242 -5.09 -24.93 -6.18
N PHE A 243 -3.81 -24.52 -6.15
CA PHE A 243 -3.42 -23.16 -5.73
C PHE A 243 -4.17 -22.09 -6.55
N PRO A 244 -4.83 -21.11 -5.91
CA PRO A 244 -5.58 -20.09 -6.62
C PRO A 244 -4.72 -19.25 -7.56
N ASP A 245 -5.27 -18.85 -8.71
CA ASP A 245 -4.67 -17.84 -9.57
C ASP A 245 -4.92 -16.43 -9.00
N ALA A 246 -4.07 -15.49 -9.40
CA ALA A 246 -4.26 -14.09 -9.05
C ALA A 246 -5.50 -13.54 -9.76
N ILE A 247 -6.42 -12.96 -8.99
CA ILE A 247 -7.67 -12.41 -9.54
C ILE A 247 -7.44 -11.08 -10.26
N MET A 248 -6.44 -10.31 -9.82
CA MET A 248 -6.02 -9.07 -10.44
C MET A 248 -4.54 -9.15 -10.79
N GLY A 249 -4.18 -8.60 -11.95
CA GLY A 249 -2.82 -8.61 -12.47
C GLY A 249 -2.33 -10.01 -12.88
N SER A 250 -1.09 -10.09 -13.36
CA SER A 250 -0.49 -11.34 -13.80
C SER A 250 1.03 -11.29 -13.83
N ASN A 251 1.66 -12.12 -13.00
CA ASN A 251 3.11 -12.34 -13.02
C ASN A 251 3.61 -12.77 -14.41
N LYS A 252 2.94 -13.72 -15.04
CA LYS A 252 3.30 -14.20 -16.39
C LYS A 252 3.28 -13.07 -17.42
N MET A 253 2.27 -12.20 -17.36
CA MET A 253 2.15 -11.06 -18.28
C MET A 253 3.31 -10.07 -18.12
N ILE A 254 3.69 -9.74 -16.88
CA ILE A 254 4.82 -8.83 -16.61
C ILE A 254 6.19 -9.50 -16.80
N GLY A 255 6.22 -10.79 -17.16
CA GLY A 255 7.45 -11.55 -17.45
C GLY A 255 8.10 -12.20 -16.23
N MET A 256 7.38 -12.27 -15.10
CA MET A 256 7.77 -13.08 -13.95
C MET A 256 7.32 -14.53 -14.11
N ARG A 257 8.05 -15.44 -13.48
CA ARG A 257 7.77 -16.86 -13.42
C ARG A 257 6.59 -17.13 -12.49
N ASP A 258 5.55 -17.76 -13.02
CA ASP A 258 4.36 -18.24 -12.30
C ASP A 258 4.34 -19.77 -12.19
N ASP A 259 5.36 -20.45 -12.71
CA ASP A 259 5.54 -21.90 -12.73
C ASP A 259 6.35 -22.43 -11.53
N VAL A 260 6.62 -21.57 -10.55
CA VAL A 260 7.48 -21.85 -9.40
C VAL A 260 6.83 -21.43 -8.09
N CYS A 261 7.27 -22.05 -7.00
CA CYS A 261 6.93 -21.64 -5.64
C CYS A 261 8.16 -21.63 -4.73
N PHE A 262 8.04 -20.89 -3.63
CA PHE A 262 9.07 -20.67 -2.63
C PHE A 262 8.51 -21.01 -1.25
N ASP A 263 9.22 -21.88 -0.53
CA ASP A 263 8.97 -22.12 0.89
C ASP A 263 9.85 -21.21 1.75
N ARG A 264 9.57 -21.14 3.06
CA ARG A 264 10.30 -20.27 3.98
C ARG A 264 11.81 -20.54 4.03
N PHE A 265 12.25 -21.80 3.95
CA PHE A 265 13.68 -22.14 4.01
C PHE A 265 14.36 -21.84 2.69
N GLY A 266 13.76 -22.22 1.56
CA GLY A 266 14.29 -21.84 0.25
C GLY A 266 14.44 -20.32 0.08
N ARG A 267 13.48 -19.54 0.62
CA ARG A 267 13.44 -18.08 0.49
C ARG A 267 14.30 -17.32 1.51
N LEU A 268 14.28 -17.72 2.78
CA LEU A 268 14.92 -16.97 3.89
C LEU A 268 16.16 -17.68 4.47
N GLY A 269 16.38 -18.96 4.12
CA GLY A 269 17.54 -19.74 4.56
C GLY A 269 18.89 -19.11 4.23
N PRO A 270 19.11 -18.56 3.01
CA PRO A 270 20.36 -17.87 2.69
C PRO A 270 20.65 -16.66 3.58
N TYR A 271 19.64 -16.12 4.26
CA TYR A 271 19.72 -14.87 5.02
C TYR A 271 19.73 -15.07 6.54
N GLY A 272 19.64 -16.31 7.01
CA GLY A 272 19.77 -16.63 8.44
C GLY A 272 18.69 -17.54 9.01
N LEU A 273 17.63 -17.87 8.26
CA LEU A 273 16.56 -18.75 8.76
C LEU A 273 17.01 -20.22 8.79
N GLY A 274 16.63 -20.97 9.82
CA GLY A 274 16.72 -22.42 9.84
C GLY A 274 18.01 -22.98 10.46
N TYR A 275 18.86 -22.15 11.06
CA TYR A 275 20.02 -22.61 11.82
C TYR A 275 20.27 -21.71 13.04
N GLY A 276 20.86 -22.32 14.08
CA GLY A 276 20.97 -21.73 15.41
C GLY A 276 21.80 -20.43 15.47
N ALA A 277 21.44 -19.55 16.40
CA ALA A 277 22.12 -18.26 16.61
C ALA A 277 23.63 -18.40 16.89
N ARG A 278 24.06 -19.49 17.53
CA ARG A 278 25.49 -19.79 17.77
C ARG A 278 26.30 -20.05 16.50
N LYS A 279 25.64 -20.48 15.42
CA LYS A 279 26.24 -20.65 14.09
C LYS A 279 26.12 -19.37 13.25
N GLY A 280 25.62 -18.27 13.83
CA GLY A 280 25.44 -16.98 13.19
C GLY A 280 24.15 -16.82 12.37
N GLY A 281 23.21 -17.77 12.49
CA GLY A 281 21.85 -17.63 11.97
C GLY A 281 20.96 -16.81 12.90
N SER A 282 19.67 -16.70 12.59
CA SER A 282 18.71 -16.02 13.49
C SER A 282 18.28 -16.90 14.67
N GLY A 283 18.55 -18.21 14.64
CA GLY A 283 17.97 -19.16 15.60
C GLY A 283 16.48 -19.44 15.39
N ALA A 284 15.86 -18.86 14.35
CA ALA A 284 14.47 -19.08 14.01
C ALA A 284 14.25 -20.21 13.00
N GLY A 285 13.02 -20.73 12.96
CA GLY A 285 12.61 -21.75 12.00
C GLY A 285 13.17 -23.13 12.30
N MET A 286 13.38 -23.44 13.58
CA MET A 286 13.81 -24.76 14.04
C MET A 286 12.64 -25.76 14.15
N GLU A 287 11.42 -25.23 14.11
CA GLU A 287 10.12 -25.90 14.17
C GLU A 287 9.54 -26.27 12.79
N GLY A 288 8.61 -27.21 12.77
CA GLY A 288 7.82 -27.56 11.58
C GLY A 288 8.50 -28.54 10.62
N ASP A 289 7.95 -28.63 9.40
CA ASP A 289 8.44 -29.56 8.38
C ASP A 289 9.73 -29.06 7.72
N ARG A 290 10.86 -29.71 8.06
CA ARG A 290 12.21 -29.36 7.57
C ARG A 290 12.75 -30.28 6.48
N GLU A 291 11.95 -31.20 5.96
CA GLU A 291 12.42 -32.13 4.93
C GLU A 291 12.95 -31.37 3.70
N GLY A 292 14.19 -31.66 3.28
CA GLY A 292 14.86 -31.00 2.16
C GLY A 292 15.40 -29.59 2.42
N ALA A 293 15.17 -28.99 3.60
CA ALA A 293 15.60 -27.61 3.89
C ALA A 293 17.12 -27.43 3.88
N GLU A 294 17.88 -28.45 4.30
CA GLU A 294 19.35 -28.42 4.32
C GLU A 294 19.97 -28.28 2.91
N GLY A 295 19.20 -28.53 1.85
CA GLY A 295 19.64 -28.35 0.46
C GLY A 295 20.05 -26.91 0.13
N VAL A 296 19.53 -25.91 0.86
CA VAL A 296 19.91 -24.50 0.71
C VAL A 296 21.42 -24.29 0.90
N TRP A 297 22.04 -25.05 1.80
CA TRP A 297 23.44 -24.91 2.18
C TRP A 297 24.34 -26.03 1.64
N ALA A 298 23.88 -26.79 0.65
CA ALA A 298 24.63 -27.92 0.08
C ALA A 298 25.92 -27.45 -0.63
N ASP A 299 25.83 -26.35 -1.40
CA ASP A 299 26.95 -25.80 -2.18
C ASP A 299 27.73 -24.71 -1.43
N VAL A 300 27.03 -23.92 -0.61
CA VAL A 300 27.59 -22.79 0.14
C VAL A 300 27.17 -22.94 1.60
N PRO A 301 28.12 -22.98 2.56
CA PRO A 301 27.79 -23.19 3.97
C PRO A 301 26.96 -22.04 4.55
N PRO A 302 26.26 -22.25 5.68
CA PRO A 302 25.57 -21.19 6.39
C PRO A 302 26.51 -20.03 6.74
N VAL A 303 26.01 -18.80 6.59
CA VAL A 303 26.77 -17.56 6.81
C VAL A 303 26.68 -17.16 8.28
N ASP A 304 27.79 -16.71 8.86
CA ASP A 304 27.78 -16.10 10.18
C ASP A 304 27.53 -14.59 10.06
N PHE A 305 26.33 -14.14 10.41
CA PHE A 305 25.95 -12.73 10.24
C PHE A 305 26.39 -11.81 11.39
N ARG A 306 26.92 -12.35 12.50
CA ARG A 306 27.20 -11.56 13.71
C ARG A 306 28.26 -10.47 13.53
N GLU A 307 29.18 -10.65 12.59
CA GLU A 307 30.28 -9.72 12.30
C GLU A 307 30.14 -9.06 10.91
N VAL A 308 29.00 -9.22 10.24
CA VAL A 308 28.78 -8.69 8.90
C VAL A 308 28.52 -7.19 8.95
N ASN A 309 29.26 -6.42 8.14
CA ASN A 309 29.03 -5.00 7.92
C ASN A 309 28.51 -4.77 6.48
N TRP A 310 27.20 -4.52 6.36
CA TRP A 310 26.54 -4.36 5.06
C TRP A 310 26.95 -3.07 4.34
N ALA A 311 27.24 -1.99 5.06
CA ALA A 311 27.71 -0.75 4.45
C ALA A 311 29.06 -0.97 3.73
N ALA A 312 30.00 -1.61 4.42
CA ALA A 312 31.31 -1.91 3.87
C ALA A 312 31.23 -2.89 2.68
N ALA A 313 30.40 -3.93 2.78
CA ALA A 313 30.18 -4.88 1.69
C ALA A 313 29.60 -4.22 0.42
N GLN A 314 28.56 -3.39 0.55
CA GLN A 314 28.00 -2.66 -0.59
C GLN A 314 29.02 -1.70 -1.21
N ASN A 315 29.75 -0.95 -0.38
CA ASN A 315 30.75 -0.01 -0.86
C ASN A 315 31.87 -0.71 -1.64
N ARG A 316 32.47 -1.78 -1.09
CA ARG A 316 33.47 -2.59 -1.79
C ARG A 316 32.94 -3.12 -3.13
N CYS A 317 31.70 -3.60 -3.14
CA CYS A 317 31.05 -4.12 -4.35
C CYS A 317 30.89 -3.07 -5.45
N VAL A 318 30.43 -1.86 -5.09
CA VAL A 318 30.27 -0.72 -6.02
C VAL A 318 31.63 -0.27 -6.56
N ILE A 319 32.66 -0.20 -5.70
CA ILE A 319 34.01 0.20 -6.11
C ILE A 319 34.58 -0.78 -7.13
N ALA A 320 34.49 -2.08 -6.82
CA ALA A 320 34.99 -3.16 -7.68
C ALA A 320 34.30 -3.20 -9.06
N ASN A 321 33.03 -2.78 -9.13
CA ASN A 321 32.23 -2.76 -10.36
C ASN A 321 32.08 -1.35 -10.98
N SER A 322 32.83 -0.36 -10.50
CA SER A 322 32.66 1.05 -10.89
C SER A 322 32.86 1.32 -12.39
N HIS A 323 33.56 0.44 -13.12
CA HIS A 323 33.76 0.53 -14.57
C HIS A 323 32.50 0.25 -15.40
N ARG A 324 31.45 -0.31 -14.79
CA ARG A 324 30.16 -0.63 -15.44
C ARG A 324 29.18 0.54 -15.43
N PHE A 325 29.46 1.59 -14.64
CA PHE A 325 28.55 2.68 -14.36
C PHE A 325 29.09 4.01 -14.89
N THR A 326 28.17 4.95 -15.16
CA THR A 326 28.56 6.31 -15.51
C THR A 326 29.17 7.00 -14.29
N LYS A 327 30.40 7.51 -14.44
CA LYS A 327 31.01 8.40 -13.44
C LYS A 327 30.29 9.75 -13.51
N LEU A 328 29.28 9.93 -12.67
CA LEU A 328 28.64 11.22 -12.47
C LEU A 328 29.44 12.02 -11.43
N GLY A 329 29.36 13.36 -11.52
CA GLY A 329 30.19 14.29 -10.77
C GLY A 329 30.08 14.13 -9.26
N ASP A 330 31.04 14.69 -8.53
CA ASP A 330 31.12 14.57 -7.08
C ASP A 330 29.80 14.98 -6.40
N PRO A 331 29.34 14.23 -5.38
CA PRO A 331 28.14 14.59 -4.63
C PRO A 331 28.27 16.01 -4.09
N ARG A 332 27.19 16.79 -4.17
CA ARG A 332 27.16 18.19 -3.71
C ARG A 332 27.11 18.22 -2.18
N LEU A 333 28.22 17.88 -1.54
CA LEU A 333 28.37 17.88 -0.08
C LEU A 333 28.72 19.30 0.42
N ASP A 334 27.81 20.27 0.21
CA ASP A 334 27.85 21.48 1.03
C ASP A 334 27.25 21.14 2.41
N ARG A 335 28.15 20.98 3.38
CA ARG A 335 27.91 20.48 4.75
C ARG A 335 26.84 21.25 5.56
N ALA A 336 26.42 22.43 5.11
CA ALA A 336 25.48 23.27 5.87
C ALA A 336 24.02 22.80 5.82
N PHE A 337 23.65 21.89 4.90
CA PHE A 337 22.30 21.29 4.80
C PHE A 337 22.33 19.86 4.23
N ALA A 338 23.48 19.19 4.32
CA ALA A 338 23.65 17.85 3.78
C ALA A 338 22.80 16.85 4.60
N MET A 339 22.21 15.87 3.91
CA MET A 339 21.74 14.62 4.52
C MET A 339 22.85 13.58 4.30
N PRO A 340 23.94 13.59 5.09
CA PRO A 340 25.07 12.70 4.84
C PRO A 340 24.66 11.24 5.03
N ILE A 341 25.11 10.37 4.13
CA ILE A 341 24.94 8.92 4.30
C ILE A 341 25.94 8.46 5.36
N GLY A 342 25.44 7.90 6.46
CA GLY A 342 26.28 7.46 7.57
C GLY A 342 26.77 8.60 8.47
N ALA A 343 27.29 8.23 9.64
CA ALA A 343 28.27 9.06 10.34
C ALA A 343 29.53 9.13 9.46
N PRO A 344 30.28 10.24 9.36
CA PRO A 344 31.58 10.18 8.74
C PRO A 344 32.53 9.39 9.66
N PRO A 345 32.89 8.11 9.38
CA PRO A 345 34.21 7.70 9.80
C PRO A 345 35.15 8.69 9.11
N LYS A 346 36.22 9.09 9.78
CA LYS A 346 37.34 9.85 9.20
C LYS A 346 38.00 9.17 7.97
N ALA A 347 37.37 8.14 7.39
CA ALA A 347 37.79 7.30 6.27
C ALA A 347 36.95 7.45 4.98
N HIS A 348 35.81 8.16 4.95
CA HIS A 348 34.94 8.23 3.73
C HIS A 348 35.30 9.33 2.71
N LEU A 349 36.34 10.13 2.96
CA LEU A 349 36.87 11.11 1.98
C LEU A 349 38.11 10.60 1.24
N GLU A 350 38.60 9.41 1.57
CA GLU A 350 39.60 8.75 0.73
C GLU A 350 38.85 8.09 -0.42
N SER A 351 39.06 8.60 -1.63
CA SER A 351 38.72 7.86 -2.84
C SER A 351 39.29 6.45 -2.66
N PRO A 352 38.45 5.41 -2.63
CA PRO A 352 38.95 4.06 -2.47
C PRO A 352 39.97 3.79 -3.57
N PRO A 353 41.07 3.07 -3.27
CA PRO A 353 42.12 2.84 -4.23
C PRO A 353 41.52 2.31 -5.52
N ALA A 354 41.91 2.91 -6.65
CA ALA A 354 41.49 2.42 -7.95
C ALA A 354 41.76 0.91 -8.02
N PRO A 355 40.84 0.10 -8.58
CA PRO A 355 41.05 -1.33 -8.65
C PRO A 355 42.42 -1.63 -9.26
N GLU A 356 43.23 -2.44 -8.58
CA GLU A 356 44.60 -2.78 -9.01
C GLU A 356 44.62 -3.48 -10.38
N LYS A 357 43.48 -3.99 -10.83
CA LYS A 357 43.27 -4.60 -12.16
C LYS A 357 42.31 -3.75 -12.99
N GLU A 358 42.71 -3.45 -14.23
CA GLU A 358 41.80 -2.91 -15.24
C GLU A 358 40.86 -4.01 -15.75
N TYR A 359 39.57 -3.88 -15.47
CA TYR A 359 38.53 -4.78 -15.98
C TYR A 359 38.02 -4.32 -17.36
N ALA A 360 37.47 -5.25 -18.14
CA ALA A 360 36.89 -4.97 -19.44
C ALA A 360 35.72 -3.99 -19.32
N LYS A 361 35.79 -2.87 -20.05
CA LYS A 361 34.73 -1.86 -20.11
C LYS A 361 33.76 -2.17 -21.24
N GLY A 362 32.47 -2.02 -20.97
CA GLY A 362 31.41 -2.16 -21.96
C GLY A 362 31.28 -0.94 -22.88
N THR A 363 30.50 -1.09 -23.95
CA THR A 363 30.11 0.02 -24.83
C THR A 363 29.11 0.98 -24.20
N THR A 364 28.31 0.49 -23.25
CA THR A 364 27.21 1.21 -22.62
C THR A 364 27.30 1.09 -21.10
N ASN A 365 27.08 2.19 -20.39
CA ASN A 365 27.02 2.17 -18.93
C ASN A 365 25.63 1.74 -18.44
N LEU A 366 25.60 1.03 -17.32
CA LEU A 366 24.38 0.73 -16.60
C LEU A 366 23.89 1.94 -15.78
N PRO A 367 22.57 2.10 -15.61
CA PRO A 367 22.03 3.09 -14.68
C PRO A 367 22.30 2.67 -13.23
N ARG A 368 22.41 3.65 -12.34
CA ARG A 368 22.50 3.38 -10.89
C ARG A 368 21.18 3.67 -10.20
N THR A 369 20.80 2.78 -9.28
CA THR A 369 19.52 2.87 -8.57
C THR A 369 19.73 2.88 -7.06
N ALA A 370 19.10 3.81 -6.35
CA ALA A 370 19.01 3.77 -4.88
C ALA A 370 17.71 3.08 -4.45
N VAL A 371 17.75 2.32 -3.36
CA VAL A 371 16.56 1.77 -2.69
C VAL A 371 16.51 2.36 -1.30
N LEU A 372 15.57 3.28 -1.08
CA LEU A 372 15.38 3.96 0.19
C LEU A 372 14.34 3.22 1.02
N ILE A 373 14.81 2.60 2.10
CA ILE A 373 13.96 1.96 3.10
C ILE A 373 13.51 3.02 4.10
N ARG A 374 12.21 3.32 4.12
CA ARG A 374 11.65 4.31 5.06
C ARG A 374 11.48 3.70 6.45
N THR A 375 12.04 4.35 7.46
CA THR A 375 11.95 3.94 8.87
C THR A 375 11.94 5.15 9.81
N TRP A 376 11.87 4.89 11.11
CA TRP A 376 11.90 5.89 12.18
C TRP A 376 13.10 5.65 13.08
N HIS A 377 13.62 6.70 13.70
CA HIS A 377 14.75 6.58 14.64
C HIS A 377 14.47 5.69 15.86
N ASP A 378 13.19 5.49 16.19
CA ASP A 378 12.69 4.66 17.29
C ASP A 378 12.05 3.34 16.79
N TYR A 379 12.31 2.94 15.54
CA TYR A 379 11.76 1.71 14.98
C TYR A 379 12.37 0.47 15.65
N HIS A 380 11.52 -0.49 16.02
CA HIS A 380 11.95 -1.76 16.59
C HIS A 380 12.08 -2.83 15.51
N TYR A 381 13.32 -3.17 15.16
CA TYR A 381 13.63 -4.22 14.18
C TYR A 381 13.44 -5.60 14.82
N THR A 382 12.57 -6.42 14.24
CA THR A 382 12.47 -7.84 14.60
C THR A 382 13.49 -8.68 13.85
N GLU A 383 13.72 -9.92 14.29
CA GLU A 383 14.56 -10.87 13.55
C GLU A 383 14.06 -11.11 12.12
N GLU A 384 12.75 -11.07 11.91
CA GLU A 384 12.17 -11.18 10.56
C GLU A 384 12.49 -9.96 9.69
N ASP A 385 12.42 -8.75 10.25
CA ASP A 385 12.83 -7.52 9.54
C ASP A 385 14.31 -7.61 9.11
N ILE A 386 15.17 -8.12 9.99
CA ILE A 386 16.59 -8.31 9.70
C ILE A 386 16.78 -9.30 8.53
N LEU A 387 16.14 -10.47 8.57
CA LEU A 387 16.19 -11.45 7.46
C LEU A 387 15.71 -10.85 6.14
N TYR A 388 14.63 -10.06 6.18
CA TYR A 388 14.09 -9.35 5.03
C TYR A 388 15.07 -8.32 4.45
N LEU A 389 15.70 -7.51 5.30
CA LEU A 389 16.68 -6.49 4.89
C LEU A 389 17.95 -7.13 4.30
N ARG A 390 18.46 -8.20 4.92
CA ARG A 390 19.58 -9.01 4.37
C ARG A 390 19.26 -9.53 2.98
N ALA A 391 18.03 -10.01 2.77
CA ALA A 391 17.56 -10.47 1.47
C ALA A 391 17.57 -9.34 0.42
N LEU A 392 17.00 -8.18 0.75
CA LEU A 392 17.00 -7.02 -0.15
C LEU A 392 18.41 -6.60 -0.56
N ILE A 393 19.32 -6.42 0.41
CA ILE A 393 20.68 -5.93 0.15
C ILE A 393 21.46 -6.93 -0.69
N THR A 394 21.35 -8.22 -0.38
CA THR A 394 22.03 -9.28 -1.13
C THR A 394 21.55 -9.35 -2.56
N GLU A 395 20.23 -9.47 -2.74
CA GLU A 395 19.60 -9.71 -4.04
C GLU A 395 19.72 -8.50 -4.97
N LEU A 396 19.64 -7.29 -4.43
CA LEU A 396 19.67 -6.07 -5.23
C LEU A 396 21.09 -5.51 -5.38
N SER A 397 21.90 -5.47 -4.32
CA SER A 397 23.21 -4.81 -4.35
C SER A 397 24.35 -5.77 -4.67
N LEU A 398 24.58 -6.79 -3.83
CA LEU A 398 25.78 -7.62 -3.95
C LEU A 398 25.75 -8.52 -5.21
N MET A 399 24.62 -9.18 -5.47
CA MET A 399 24.52 -10.12 -6.58
C MET A 399 24.52 -9.44 -7.96
N THR A 400 24.04 -8.20 -8.05
CA THR A 400 24.07 -7.39 -9.30
C THR A 400 25.42 -6.71 -9.55
N GLY A 401 26.31 -6.70 -8.56
CA GLY A 401 27.57 -5.95 -8.64
C GLY A 401 27.37 -4.45 -8.48
N GLY A 402 26.46 -4.03 -7.58
CA GLY A 402 26.27 -2.63 -7.22
C GLY A 402 25.34 -1.82 -8.13
N GLU A 403 24.50 -2.46 -8.95
CA GLU A 403 23.48 -1.76 -9.76
C GLU A 403 22.48 -1.04 -8.86
N TYR A 404 22.17 -1.65 -7.71
CA TYR A 404 21.37 -1.07 -6.65
C TYR A 404 22.23 -0.78 -5.42
N THR A 405 21.88 0.28 -4.69
CA THR A 405 22.41 0.56 -3.36
C THR A 405 21.25 0.77 -2.40
N VAL A 406 21.17 -0.04 -1.34
CA VAL A 406 20.13 0.05 -0.32
C VAL A 406 20.58 1.02 0.77
N GLN A 407 19.71 1.94 1.18
CA GLN A 407 19.96 2.94 2.22
C GLN A 407 18.71 3.13 3.07
N PHE A 408 18.88 3.49 4.34
CA PHE A 408 17.76 3.75 5.26
C PHE A 408 17.49 5.25 5.32
N LEU A 409 16.27 5.66 4.99
CA LEU A 409 15.80 7.02 5.16
C LEU A 409 15.02 7.11 6.47
N ILE A 410 15.67 7.64 7.51
CA ILE A 410 15.25 7.55 8.91
C ILE A 410 14.62 8.87 9.34
N HIS A 411 13.34 8.83 9.69
CA HIS A 411 12.65 10.00 10.21
C HIS A 411 12.89 10.15 11.72
N VAL A 412 13.45 11.30 12.11
CA VAL A 412 13.58 11.75 13.49
C VAL A 412 12.36 12.57 13.88
N LYS A 413 11.46 11.97 14.67
CA LYS A 413 10.17 12.59 15.08
C LYS A 413 10.36 13.72 16.11
N ASP A 414 11.46 13.72 16.86
CA ASP A 414 11.73 14.76 17.85
C ASP A 414 12.39 15.98 17.19
N ASP A 415 11.58 17.01 16.94
CA ASP A 415 12.01 18.28 16.35
C ASP A 415 12.99 19.09 17.24
N ASN A 416 13.20 18.68 18.49
CA ASN A 416 14.19 19.32 19.37
C ASN A 416 15.61 18.80 19.12
N LEU A 417 15.76 17.61 18.52
CA LEU A 417 17.06 17.06 18.15
C LEU A 417 17.59 17.81 16.92
N GLN A 418 18.67 18.57 17.11
CA GLN A 418 19.26 19.40 16.05
C GLN A 418 20.19 18.61 15.13
N ILE A 419 19.67 17.51 14.55
CA ILE A 419 20.43 16.55 13.72
C ILE A 419 21.13 17.20 12.52
N TRP A 420 20.68 18.36 12.04
CA TRP A 420 21.29 19.06 10.91
C TRP A 420 22.36 20.08 11.30
N SER A 421 22.53 20.38 12.60
CA SER A 421 23.48 21.39 13.08
C SER A 421 24.55 20.86 14.03
N ASP A 422 24.34 19.68 14.61
CA ASP A 422 25.26 19.02 15.55
C ASP A 422 25.63 17.61 15.07
N GLU A 423 26.90 17.42 14.71
CA GLU A 423 27.46 16.17 14.18
C GLU A 423 27.44 15.06 15.25
N GLU A 424 27.70 15.39 16.52
CA GLU A 424 27.68 14.40 17.61
C GLU A 424 26.25 13.87 17.85
N THR A 425 25.25 14.76 17.81
CA THR A 425 23.85 14.36 17.90
C THR A 425 23.43 13.52 16.69
N TYR A 426 23.85 13.89 15.47
CA TYR A 426 23.55 13.13 14.26
C TYR A 426 24.09 11.69 14.37
N ASP A 427 25.37 11.55 14.70
CA ASP A 427 26.04 10.25 14.77
C ASP A 427 25.44 9.36 15.86
N ARG A 428 25.12 9.92 17.02
CA ARG A 428 24.46 9.19 18.11
C ARG A 428 23.08 8.69 17.68
N VAL A 429 22.23 9.57 17.13
CA VAL A 429 20.86 9.20 16.73
C VAL A 429 20.90 8.15 15.64
N LEU A 430 21.83 8.26 14.69
CA LEU A 430 21.99 7.30 13.62
C LEU A 430 22.48 5.93 14.12
N PHE A 431 23.42 5.93 15.06
CA PHE A 431 23.92 4.71 15.71
C PHE A 431 22.81 4.01 16.49
N ASP A 432 22.01 4.75 17.25
CA ASP A 432 20.91 4.17 18.05
C ASP A 432 19.73 3.69 17.19
N ALA A 433 19.56 4.24 15.98
CA ALA A 433 18.41 3.98 15.12
C ALA A 433 18.51 2.70 14.27
N LEU A 434 19.71 2.12 14.11
CA LEU A 434 19.93 0.96 13.23
C LEU A 434 20.54 -0.21 14.01
N PRO A 435 20.24 -1.46 13.64
CA PRO A 435 21.00 -2.63 14.10
C PRO A 435 22.47 -2.56 13.68
N GLU A 436 23.35 -3.18 14.47
CA GLU A 436 24.81 -3.13 14.30
C GLU A 436 25.28 -3.48 12.88
N GLU A 437 24.68 -4.49 12.25
CA GLU A 437 25.04 -4.93 10.90
C GLU A 437 24.76 -3.90 9.80
N PHE A 438 23.83 -2.96 10.04
CA PHE A 438 23.39 -1.94 9.09
C PHE A 438 23.99 -0.55 9.39
N HIS A 439 24.86 -0.43 10.39
CA HIS A 439 25.55 0.82 10.69
C HIS A 439 26.29 1.38 9.46
N GLY A 440 26.13 2.68 9.21
CA GLY A 440 26.70 3.37 8.04
C GLY A 440 25.80 3.40 6.79
N MET A 441 24.61 2.81 6.84
CA MET A 441 23.66 2.80 5.72
C MET A 441 22.51 3.81 5.84
N GLY A 442 22.40 4.53 6.96
CA GLY A 442 21.26 5.41 7.23
C GLY A 442 21.51 6.88 6.95
N ILE A 443 20.41 7.58 6.71
CA ILE A 443 20.29 9.01 6.41
C ILE A 443 19.19 9.55 7.30
N LEU A 444 19.51 10.50 8.19
CA LEU A 444 18.49 11.11 9.04
C LEU A 444 17.83 12.30 8.35
N TRP A 445 16.53 12.48 8.59
CA TRP A 445 15.78 13.69 8.24
C TRP A 445 14.73 14.01 9.30
N SER A 446 14.23 15.25 9.31
CA SER A 446 13.13 15.69 10.19
C SER A 446 12.17 16.63 9.47
N GLU A 447 10.94 16.75 9.98
CA GLU A 447 9.93 17.68 9.44
C GLU A 447 10.41 19.13 9.52
N ARG A 448 11.08 19.50 10.61
CA ARG A 448 11.70 20.83 10.77
C ARG A 448 12.77 21.12 9.72
N GLN A 449 13.58 20.12 9.34
CA GLN A 449 14.54 20.26 8.25
C GLN A 449 13.83 20.48 6.90
N MET A 450 12.76 19.72 6.63
CA MET A 450 11.97 19.90 5.40
C MET A 450 11.27 21.26 5.34
N ASN A 451 10.85 21.80 6.48
CA ASN A 451 10.31 23.16 6.56
C ASN A 451 11.36 24.22 6.18
N LEU A 452 12.61 24.07 6.63
CA LEU A 452 13.70 24.98 6.25
C LEU A 452 14.03 24.92 4.75
N ILE A 453 14.04 23.71 4.16
CA ILE A 453 14.35 23.51 2.73
C ILE A 453 13.19 23.98 1.85
N TYR A 454 11.96 23.60 2.19
CA TYR A 454 10.73 23.93 1.47
C TYR A 454 9.93 25.00 2.22
N GLY A 455 10.58 26.12 2.50
CA GLY A 455 9.95 27.26 3.16
C GLY A 455 8.93 27.96 2.26
N GLY A 456 7.96 28.66 2.88
CA GLY A 456 6.97 29.48 2.16
C GLY A 456 5.86 28.71 1.45
N LEU A 457 5.70 27.42 1.75
CA LEU A 457 4.47 26.70 1.41
C LEU A 457 3.28 27.32 2.16
N GLU A 458 2.12 27.33 1.51
CA GLU A 458 0.86 27.71 2.15
C GLU A 458 0.61 26.81 3.37
N GLU A 459 0.30 27.42 4.51
CA GLU A 459 -0.04 26.72 5.76
C GLU A 459 -1.46 26.14 5.67
N SER A 460 -1.63 25.13 4.83
CA SER A 460 -2.82 24.30 4.81
C SER A 460 -2.74 23.32 5.98
N PHE A 461 -3.80 23.21 6.79
CA PHE A 461 -3.90 22.25 7.91
C PHE A 461 -4.94 21.20 7.59
N GLU A 462 -4.81 20.55 6.44
CA GLU A 462 -5.73 19.49 6.03
C GLU A 462 -5.72 18.39 7.09
N ARG A 463 -6.91 18.09 7.63
CA ARG A 463 -7.10 17.17 8.77
C ARG A 463 -6.30 17.53 10.04
N GLY A 464 -5.94 18.80 10.22
CA GLY A 464 -5.17 19.28 11.36
C GLY A 464 -3.69 18.89 11.32
N LEU A 465 -3.18 18.43 10.17
CA LEU A 465 -1.79 18.01 10.00
C LEU A 465 -0.99 19.06 9.21
N PRO A 466 0.25 19.38 9.63
CA PRO A 466 1.10 20.34 8.94
C PRO A 466 1.49 19.82 7.54
N VAL A 467 1.70 20.74 6.58
CA VAL A 467 2.05 20.37 5.21
C VAL A 467 3.39 19.63 5.12
N HIS A 468 4.38 20.01 5.92
CA HIS A 468 5.68 19.32 6.01
C HIS A 468 5.62 18.01 6.81
N GLY A 469 4.46 17.67 7.35
CA GLY A 469 4.24 16.44 8.10
C GLY A 469 4.54 15.21 7.26
N VAL A 470 5.16 14.19 7.87
CA VAL A 470 5.50 12.92 7.21
C VAL A 470 4.30 12.26 6.51
N TYR A 471 3.12 12.40 7.09
CA TYR A 471 1.87 11.91 6.52
C TYR A 471 1.54 12.60 5.19
N ARG A 472 1.60 13.92 5.14
CA ARG A 472 1.20 14.74 3.98
C ARG A 472 2.28 14.86 2.92
N SER A 473 3.55 14.87 3.30
CA SER A 473 4.68 15.16 2.40
C SER A 473 5.85 14.17 2.52
N THR A 474 5.55 12.88 2.55
CA THR A 474 6.56 11.79 2.64
C THR A 474 7.64 11.84 1.55
N PHE A 475 7.34 12.44 0.39
CA PHE A 475 8.29 12.53 -0.73
C PHE A 475 9.24 13.73 -0.68
N MET A 476 9.02 14.73 0.21
CA MET A 476 9.96 15.86 0.41
C MET A 476 11.41 15.43 0.72
N PRO A 477 11.66 14.49 1.65
CA PRO A 477 13.02 14.00 1.88
C PRO A 477 13.56 13.18 0.70
N VAL A 478 12.71 12.45 -0.03
CA VAL A 478 13.12 11.66 -1.21
C VAL A 478 13.56 12.55 -2.38
N GLN A 479 12.80 13.60 -2.68
CA GLN A 479 13.17 14.56 -3.72
C GLN A 479 14.42 15.36 -3.33
N TYR A 480 14.61 15.67 -2.04
CA TYR A 480 15.83 16.32 -1.56
C TYR A 480 17.05 15.37 -1.60
N PHE A 481 16.86 14.08 -1.28
CA PHE A 481 17.90 13.06 -1.43
C PHE A 481 18.41 13.00 -2.88
N SER A 482 17.51 12.94 -3.86
CA SER A 482 17.90 12.90 -5.28
C SER A 482 18.58 14.20 -5.77
N HIS A 483 18.30 15.33 -5.12
CA HIS A 483 19.01 16.58 -5.38
C HIS A 483 20.48 16.50 -4.91
N LEU A 484 20.72 15.90 -3.74
CA LEU A 484 22.05 15.76 -3.13
C LEU A 484 22.88 14.63 -3.75
N HIS A 485 22.22 13.58 -4.24
CA HIS A 485 22.84 12.38 -4.79
C HIS A 485 22.61 12.26 -6.30
N PRO A 486 23.32 13.05 -7.13
CA PRO A 486 23.18 13.01 -8.59
C PRO A 486 23.66 11.70 -9.23
N GLU A 487 24.37 10.85 -8.50
CA GLU A 487 24.89 9.57 -8.95
C GLU A 487 23.82 8.49 -9.20
N TYR A 488 22.58 8.69 -8.75
CA TYR A 488 21.47 7.76 -8.96
C TYR A 488 20.50 8.26 -10.03
N ASP A 489 20.25 7.43 -11.04
CA ASP A 489 19.27 7.70 -12.10
C ASP A 489 17.83 7.41 -11.66
N TYR A 490 17.67 6.44 -10.75
CA TYR A 490 16.38 6.00 -10.21
C TYR A 490 16.44 5.82 -8.69
N VAL A 491 15.30 6.01 -8.05
CA VAL A 491 15.11 5.79 -6.60
C VAL A 491 13.87 4.94 -6.40
N TRP A 492 14.02 3.80 -5.74
CA TRP A 492 12.90 3.06 -5.16
C TRP A 492 12.62 3.60 -3.77
N ASN A 493 11.45 4.20 -3.57
CA ASN A 493 10.93 4.50 -2.24
C ASN A 493 10.21 3.24 -1.74
N TRP A 494 10.67 2.65 -0.63
CA TRP A 494 10.18 1.35 -0.18
C TRP A 494 9.75 1.36 1.29
N GLU A 495 8.66 0.65 1.60
CA GLU A 495 8.06 0.59 2.93
C GLU A 495 8.50 -0.67 3.68
N MET A 496 8.75 -0.55 4.98
CA MET A 496 9.17 -1.65 5.86
C MET A 496 8.09 -2.73 6.05
N ASP A 497 6.84 -2.48 5.71
CA ASP A 497 5.73 -3.43 5.85
C ASP A 497 5.38 -4.15 4.54
N VAL A 498 6.23 -4.06 3.51
CA VAL A 498 6.09 -4.84 2.28
C VAL A 498 6.96 -6.11 2.34
N ARG A 499 6.38 -7.25 1.96
CA ARG A 499 7.08 -8.52 1.80
C ARG A 499 6.92 -9.10 0.41
N HIS A 500 7.86 -9.94 0.01
CA HIS A 500 7.80 -10.68 -1.24
C HIS A 500 8.33 -12.10 -1.04
N THR A 501 7.51 -13.09 -1.41
CA THR A 501 7.85 -14.52 -1.27
C THR A 501 8.85 -15.01 -2.31
N GLY A 502 8.95 -14.32 -3.46
CA GLY A 502 9.94 -14.63 -4.49
C GLY A 502 11.22 -13.79 -4.36
N HIS A 503 11.96 -13.67 -5.46
CA HIS A 503 13.21 -12.91 -5.54
C HIS A 503 12.97 -11.41 -5.88
N TRP A 504 13.59 -10.50 -5.11
CA TRP A 504 13.48 -9.04 -5.23
C TRP A 504 14.03 -8.47 -6.54
N TYR A 505 15.27 -8.84 -6.93
CA TYR A 505 15.81 -8.41 -8.23
C TYR A 505 14.88 -8.80 -9.38
N HIS A 506 14.37 -10.03 -9.37
CA HIS A 506 13.44 -10.49 -10.40
C HIS A 506 12.18 -9.63 -10.45
N PHE A 507 11.59 -9.30 -9.29
CA PHE A 507 10.43 -8.42 -9.23
C PHE A 507 10.73 -7.01 -9.75
N PHE A 508 11.83 -6.38 -9.32
CA PHE A 508 12.21 -5.01 -9.74
C PHE A 508 12.55 -4.94 -11.22
N ASP A 509 13.34 -5.88 -11.73
CA ASP A 509 13.72 -5.99 -13.15
C ASP A 509 12.49 -6.19 -14.04
N LYS A 510 11.58 -7.09 -13.66
CA LYS A 510 10.38 -7.36 -14.47
C LYS A 510 9.36 -6.22 -14.41
N ALA A 511 9.19 -5.57 -13.26
CA ALA A 511 8.37 -4.36 -13.15
C ALA A 511 8.90 -3.23 -14.05
N ALA A 512 10.22 -2.96 -14.01
CA ALA A 512 10.85 -1.96 -14.87
C ALA A 512 10.78 -2.34 -16.35
N SER A 513 11.09 -3.59 -16.70
CA SER A 513 11.03 -4.11 -18.07
C SER A 513 9.61 -4.05 -18.65
N TRP A 514 8.58 -4.33 -17.84
CA TRP A 514 7.19 -4.18 -18.23
C TRP A 514 6.85 -2.73 -18.52
N ALA A 515 7.22 -1.81 -17.63
CA ALA A 515 6.97 -0.38 -17.78
C ALA A 515 7.68 0.22 -19.01
N HIS A 516 8.91 -0.21 -19.28
CA HIS A 516 9.70 0.18 -20.45
C HIS A 516 9.00 -0.17 -21.78
N LYS A 517 8.26 -1.28 -21.82
CA LYS A 517 7.51 -1.73 -23.02
C LYS A 517 6.18 -1.00 -23.22
N GLN A 518 5.66 -0.27 -22.23
CA GLN A 518 4.34 0.36 -22.34
C GLN A 518 4.35 1.59 -23.27
N PRO A 519 3.46 1.66 -24.26
CA PRO A 519 3.28 2.86 -25.08
C PRO A 519 2.52 3.94 -24.30
N ARG A 520 2.84 5.22 -24.56
CA ARG A 520 2.16 6.38 -23.93
C ARG A 520 0.71 6.55 -24.38
N LYS A 521 0.38 6.10 -25.59
CA LYS A 521 -0.99 6.15 -26.12
C LYS A 521 -1.93 5.30 -25.27
N GLY A 522 -2.94 5.92 -24.67
CA GLY A 522 -3.89 5.26 -23.77
C GLY A 522 -3.31 4.83 -22.42
N LEU A 523 -2.11 5.30 -22.07
CA LEU A 523 -1.39 4.79 -20.89
C LEU A 523 -2.07 5.19 -19.58
N TRP A 524 -2.49 6.45 -19.45
CA TRP A 524 -3.15 6.95 -18.25
C TRP A 524 -4.49 6.26 -18.02
N GLU A 525 -5.21 5.95 -19.08
CA GLU A 525 -6.50 5.27 -19.05
C GLU A 525 -6.32 3.81 -18.61
N ARG A 526 -5.29 3.11 -19.13
CA ARG A 526 -4.95 1.76 -18.66
C ARG A 526 -4.48 1.78 -17.21
N ASN A 527 -3.62 2.73 -16.84
CA ASN A 527 -3.11 2.86 -15.49
C ASN A 527 -4.22 3.15 -14.46
N SER A 528 -5.34 3.73 -14.88
CA SER A 528 -6.47 4.04 -14.00
C SER A 528 -7.37 2.84 -13.68
N ARG A 529 -7.09 1.65 -14.21
CA ARG A 529 -7.94 0.45 -14.11
C ARG A 529 -7.19 -0.74 -13.51
N PHE A 530 -7.89 -1.56 -12.74
CA PHE A 530 -7.43 -2.89 -12.37
C PHE A 530 -7.61 -3.84 -13.56
N TYR A 531 -6.58 -4.64 -13.86
CA TYR A 531 -6.69 -5.69 -14.85
C TYR A 531 -7.13 -7.00 -14.19
N VAL A 532 -8.34 -7.49 -14.51
CA VAL A 532 -8.90 -8.77 -14.07
C VAL A 532 -8.83 -9.78 -15.24
N PRO A 533 -7.83 -10.69 -15.31
CA PRO A 533 -7.60 -11.54 -16.48
C PRO A 533 -8.80 -12.40 -16.87
N SER A 534 -9.52 -12.95 -15.88
CA SER A 534 -10.69 -13.82 -16.10
C SER A 534 -11.92 -13.08 -16.65
N VAL A 535 -11.93 -11.75 -16.62
CA VAL A 535 -13.02 -10.91 -17.17
C VAL A 535 -12.59 -10.25 -18.46
N HIS A 536 -11.40 -9.66 -18.48
CA HIS A 536 -10.89 -8.89 -19.61
C HIS A 536 -10.21 -9.73 -20.70
N GLY A 537 -9.87 -10.99 -20.40
CA GLY A 537 -9.06 -11.81 -21.29
C GLY A 537 -7.59 -11.36 -21.32
N PRO A 538 -6.82 -11.70 -22.37
CA PRO A 538 -5.44 -11.27 -22.55
C PRO A 538 -5.24 -9.75 -22.48
N TRP A 539 -3.99 -9.32 -22.26
CA TRP A 539 -3.65 -7.89 -22.13
C TRP A 539 -4.08 -7.05 -23.34
N GLU A 540 -3.94 -7.56 -24.56
CA GLU A 540 -4.34 -6.85 -25.79
C GLU A 540 -5.85 -6.59 -25.85
N ASP A 541 -6.67 -7.54 -25.39
CA ASP A 541 -8.13 -7.41 -25.33
C ASP A 541 -8.52 -6.38 -24.26
N PHE A 542 -7.80 -6.34 -23.14
CA PHE A 542 -7.94 -5.29 -22.13
C PHE A 542 -7.56 -3.92 -22.69
N MET A 543 -6.44 -3.79 -23.42
CA MET A 543 -6.03 -2.53 -24.07
C MET A 543 -7.12 -2.03 -25.03
N HIS A 544 -7.71 -2.94 -25.81
CA HIS A 544 -8.80 -2.61 -26.72
C HIS A 544 -10.08 -2.20 -25.97
N THR A 545 -10.44 -2.92 -24.91
CA THR A 545 -11.60 -2.61 -24.06
C THR A 545 -11.48 -1.22 -23.44
N VAL A 546 -10.33 -0.93 -22.81
CA VAL A 546 -9.99 0.39 -22.26
C VAL A 546 -10.19 1.50 -23.28
N ARG A 547 -9.69 1.28 -24.51
CA ARG A 547 -9.84 2.26 -25.59
C ARG A 547 -11.30 2.52 -25.92
N VAL A 548 -12.09 1.47 -26.12
CA VAL A 548 -13.51 1.59 -26.50
C VAL A 548 -14.33 2.25 -25.39
N GLU A 549 -14.09 1.88 -24.13
CA GLU A 549 -14.79 2.45 -22.97
C GLU A 549 -14.44 3.92 -22.76
N THR A 550 -13.19 4.30 -23.04
CA THR A 550 -12.77 5.71 -22.96
C THR A 550 -13.39 6.51 -24.11
N GLU A 551 -13.32 6.03 -25.36
CA GLU A 551 -13.86 6.75 -26.53
C GLU A 551 -15.39 6.90 -26.51
N LYS A 552 -16.10 5.83 -26.15
CA LYS A 552 -17.58 5.78 -26.25
C LYS A 552 -18.30 6.00 -24.93
N GLY A 553 -17.60 5.87 -23.81
CA GLY A 553 -18.20 5.81 -22.50
C GLY A 553 -18.93 4.48 -22.23
N THR A 554 -19.10 4.18 -20.94
CA THR A 554 -19.85 3.00 -20.46
C THR A 554 -21.33 3.30 -20.20
N ASN A 555 -22.13 2.25 -19.96
CA ASN A 555 -23.52 2.39 -19.49
C ASN A 555 -23.63 2.60 -17.97
N SER A 556 -22.53 2.84 -17.27
CA SER A 556 -22.56 2.97 -15.81
C SER A 556 -23.41 4.18 -15.40
N PRO A 557 -24.26 4.07 -14.36
CA PRO A 557 -24.98 5.20 -13.79
C PRO A 557 -24.07 6.38 -13.39
N ASN A 558 -22.78 6.11 -13.17
CA ASN A 558 -21.78 7.14 -12.89
C ASN A 558 -21.61 8.15 -14.03
N ASN A 559 -21.90 7.76 -15.28
CA ASN A 559 -21.73 8.60 -16.46
C ASN A 559 -22.86 9.62 -16.64
N ILE A 560 -23.96 9.47 -15.89
CA ILE A 560 -25.13 10.36 -15.94
C ILE A 560 -24.83 11.67 -15.19
N TRP A 561 -24.08 11.61 -14.09
CA TRP A 561 -23.75 12.79 -13.27
C TRP A 561 -22.54 13.57 -13.76
N SER A 562 -21.62 12.95 -14.52
CA SER A 562 -20.50 13.66 -15.15
C SER A 562 -20.96 14.57 -16.30
N ALA A 563 -22.03 14.19 -17.02
CA ALA A 563 -22.62 14.98 -18.10
C ALA A 563 -23.11 16.36 -17.64
N VAL A 564 -23.46 16.52 -16.36
CA VAL A 564 -23.91 17.81 -15.80
C VAL A 564 -22.75 18.79 -15.64
N LYS A 565 -21.53 18.31 -15.35
CA LYS A 565 -20.35 19.16 -15.18
C LYS A 565 -19.77 19.64 -16.52
N ASP A 566 -19.80 18.77 -17.53
CA ASP A 566 -19.35 19.11 -18.89
C ASP A 566 -20.41 19.95 -19.65
N SER A 567 -21.65 20.03 -19.15
CA SER A 567 -22.74 20.86 -19.75
C SER A 567 -22.62 22.37 -19.53
N GLU A 568 -21.64 22.83 -18.73
CA GLU A 568 -21.26 24.25 -18.71
C GLU A 568 -20.52 24.67 -19.99
N ASP A 569 -19.95 23.71 -20.74
CA ASP A 569 -19.46 23.92 -22.09
C ASP A 569 -20.61 23.78 -23.11
N LYS A 570 -20.99 24.93 -23.70
CA LYS A 570 -22.09 25.04 -24.65
C LYS A 570 -21.76 24.35 -25.97
N SER A 571 -22.15 23.09 -26.15
CA SER A 571 -22.33 22.55 -27.51
C SER A 571 -23.40 21.46 -27.64
N ASP A 572 -24.39 21.80 -28.45
CA ASP A 572 -25.36 20.98 -29.19
C ASP A 572 -26.65 20.48 -28.49
N PRO A 573 -27.80 21.14 -28.70
CA PRO A 573 -29.10 20.73 -28.15
C PRO A 573 -29.76 19.53 -28.87
N TYR A 574 -29.07 18.84 -29.79
CA TYR A 574 -29.63 17.68 -30.53
C TYR A 574 -28.99 16.30 -30.24
N HIS A 575 -28.05 16.18 -29.31
CA HIS A 575 -27.51 14.87 -28.91
C HIS A 575 -28.44 14.13 -27.93
N LYS A 576 -29.26 13.21 -28.45
CA LYS A 576 -30.10 12.26 -27.70
C LYS A 576 -29.31 11.08 -27.11
N ASP A 577 -28.16 11.31 -26.47
CA ASP A 577 -27.41 10.22 -25.83
C ASP A 577 -27.14 10.54 -24.35
N HIS A 578 -28.22 10.60 -23.57
CA HIS A 578 -28.19 10.90 -22.13
C HIS A 578 -27.61 9.77 -21.25
N GLY A 579 -26.51 9.14 -21.64
CA GLY A 579 -25.95 8.05 -20.82
C GLY A 579 -24.56 7.52 -21.17
N ARG A 580 -24.00 7.88 -22.33
CA ARG A 580 -22.66 7.43 -22.76
C ARG A 580 -21.82 8.62 -23.21
N HIS A 581 -21.18 9.28 -22.25
CA HIS A 581 -20.14 10.27 -22.55
C HIS A 581 -18.77 9.62 -22.41
N GLY A 582 -18.04 9.58 -23.52
CA GLY A 582 -16.62 9.25 -23.53
C GLY A 582 -15.79 10.30 -22.80
N GLU A 583 -14.49 10.03 -22.70
CA GLU A 583 -13.48 10.92 -22.14
C GLU A 583 -12.40 11.18 -23.19
N ASP A 584 -11.80 12.37 -23.10
CA ASP A 584 -10.61 12.67 -23.87
C ASP A 584 -9.41 11.93 -23.28
N PHE A 585 -8.61 11.34 -24.15
CA PHE A 585 -7.38 10.70 -23.74
C PHE A 585 -6.34 11.71 -23.29
N ILE A 586 -5.57 11.36 -22.27
CA ILE A 586 -4.41 12.14 -21.86
C ILE A 586 -3.28 11.92 -22.88
N TRP A 587 -2.96 12.98 -23.62
CA TRP A 587 -1.91 12.97 -24.65
C TRP A 587 -0.94 14.15 -24.46
N GLY A 588 0.08 13.93 -23.62
CA GLY A 588 1.04 14.97 -23.22
C GLY A 588 0.76 15.54 -21.83
N PRO A 589 1.33 16.71 -21.50
CA PRO A 589 1.18 17.34 -20.19
C PRO A 589 -0.24 17.87 -19.98
N VAL A 590 -0.84 17.60 -18.82
CA VAL A 590 -2.12 18.22 -18.39
C VAL A 590 -1.79 19.38 -17.45
N ARG A 591 -1.73 20.60 -17.99
CA ARG A 591 -1.27 21.77 -17.23
C ARG A 591 -2.31 22.23 -16.18
N PRO A 592 -1.85 22.76 -15.03
CA PRO A 592 -2.71 23.49 -14.09
C PRO A 592 -3.11 24.87 -14.66
N HIS A 593 -3.74 25.71 -13.84
CA HIS A 593 -4.08 27.10 -14.19
C HIS A 593 -2.86 27.88 -14.71
N GLU A 594 -3.06 28.87 -15.58
CA GLU A 594 -1.97 29.59 -16.29
C GLU A 594 -0.90 30.15 -15.34
N ASP A 595 -1.30 30.70 -14.19
CA ASP A 595 -0.38 31.25 -13.18
C ASP A 595 0.47 30.17 -12.47
N ASP A 596 -0.05 28.95 -12.40
CA ASP A 596 0.60 27.81 -11.75
C ASP A 596 1.57 27.09 -12.69
N ILE A 597 1.54 27.36 -14.00
CA ILE A 597 2.40 26.64 -14.95
C ILE A 597 3.88 26.88 -14.65
N MET A 598 4.62 25.78 -14.49
CA MET A 598 6.08 25.75 -14.49
C MET A 598 6.55 25.00 -15.75
N GLU A 599 7.07 25.74 -16.72
CA GLU A 599 7.70 25.13 -17.89
C GLU A 599 9.12 24.70 -17.54
N LEU A 600 9.44 23.45 -17.78
CA LEU A 600 10.78 22.90 -17.60
C LEU A 600 11.28 22.29 -18.91
N GLU A 601 12.59 22.36 -19.15
CA GLU A 601 13.22 21.67 -20.30
C GLU A 601 12.99 20.16 -20.29
N THR A 602 12.66 19.60 -19.13
CA THR A 602 12.36 18.18 -18.93
C THR A 602 10.93 17.80 -19.33
N ASP A 603 10.07 18.77 -19.64
CA ASP A 603 8.68 18.52 -20.03
C ASP A 603 8.63 17.77 -21.35
N VAL A 604 7.72 16.78 -21.44
CA VAL A 604 7.65 15.90 -22.60
C VAL A 604 6.35 16.16 -23.36
N THR A 605 6.47 16.72 -24.56
CA THR A 605 5.35 16.93 -25.47
C THR A 605 5.25 15.83 -26.52
N PRO A 606 4.04 15.43 -26.96
CA PRO A 606 3.89 14.40 -27.98
C PRO A 606 4.52 14.82 -29.33
N PRO A 607 5.24 13.92 -30.02
CA PRO A 607 5.85 14.22 -31.31
C PRO A 607 4.83 14.32 -32.46
N THR A 608 3.67 13.68 -32.31
CA THR A 608 2.59 13.66 -33.29
C THR A 608 1.22 13.69 -32.60
N SER A 609 0.14 13.86 -33.37
CA SER A 609 -1.21 13.65 -32.84
C SER A 609 -1.45 12.19 -32.47
N MET A 610 -2.33 11.95 -31.49
CA MET A 610 -2.64 10.60 -30.99
C MET A 610 -3.17 9.67 -32.10
N GLU A 611 -3.99 10.19 -33.02
CA GLU A 611 -4.55 9.40 -34.13
C GLU A 611 -3.47 8.82 -35.06
N LYS A 612 -2.36 9.56 -35.24
CA LYS A 612 -1.25 9.16 -36.12
C LYS A 612 -0.30 8.17 -35.46
N ASP A 613 -0.21 8.20 -34.13
CA ASP A 613 0.64 7.28 -33.38
C ASP A 613 0.10 5.85 -33.39
N ARG A 614 0.96 4.89 -33.74
CA ARG A 614 0.64 3.46 -33.79
C ARG A 614 1.14 2.72 -32.55
N TYR A 615 0.99 3.34 -31.37
CA TYR A 615 1.54 2.86 -30.10
C TYR A 615 3.08 2.76 -30.13
N GLU A 616 3.73 3.71 -30.81
CA GLU A 616 5.19 3.73 -30.94
C GLU A 616 5.82 4.67 -29.90
N TRP A 617 5.18 5.81 -29.63
CA TRP A 617 5.72 6.77 -28.66
C TRP A 617 5.75 6.21 -27.24
N GLY A 618 6.94 6.26 -26.63
CA GLY A 618 7.20 5.81 -25.27
C GLY A 618 7.56 4.33 -25.14
N VAL A 619 7.46 3.52 -26.20
CA VAL A 619 8.00 2.16 -26.19
C VAL A 619 9.52 2.23 -26.24
N GLY A 620 10.21 1.56 -25.32
CA GLY A 620 11.66 1.69 -25.20
C GLY A 620 12.12 2.90 -24.36
N GLU A 621 11.17 3.68 -23.83
CA GLU A 621 11.45 4.76 -22.88
C GLU A 621 11.25 4.25 -21.45
N GLU A 622 12.23 4.49 -20.58
CA GLU A 622 12.12 4.21 -19.15
C GLU A 622 10.97 5.03 -18.52
N ALA A 623 10.19 4.39 -17.64
CA ALA A 623 9.13 5.07 -16.91
C ALA A 623 9.71 5.96 -15.80
N ASP A 624 9.20 7.19 -15.69
CA ASP A 624 9.53 8.13 -14.64
C ASP A 624 8.90 7.78 -13.30
N LEU A 625 7.73 7.15 -13.32
CA LEU A 625 7.05 6.65 -12.14
C LEU A 625 6.57 5.22 -12.39
N ILE A 626 6.90 4.32 -11.47
CA ILE A 626 6.33 2.97 -11.40
C ILE A 626 5.62 2.82 -10.07
N VAL A 627 4.34 2.44 -10.12
CA VAL A 627 3.49 2.16 -8.95
C VAL A 627 2.82 0.80 -9.07
N PHE A 628 2.32 0.29 -7.94
CA PHE A 628 1.69 -1.02 -7.82
C PHE A 628 0.19 -0.96 -7.47
N ASN A 629 -0.39 0.23 -7.54
CA ASN A 629 -1.84 0.44 -7.55
C ASN A 629 -2.21 1.34 -8.74
N PRO A 630 -3.46 1.27 -9.22
CA PRO A 630 -3.92 2.15 -10.29
C PRO A 630 -3.70 3.63 -9.99
N LEU A 631 -3.33 4.37 -11.04
CA LEU A 631 -3.25 5.83 -11.04
C LEU A 631 -4.66 6.37 -11.23
N PHE A 632 -5.43 6.42 -10.14
CA PHE A 632 -6.85 6.79 -10.18
C PHE A 632 -7.04 8.31 -10.16
N ASP A 633 -8.18 8.76 -10.70
CA ASP A 633 -8.63 10.14 -10.56
C ASP A 633 -9.29 10.35 -9.19
N PRO A 634 -8.74 11.20 -8.30
CA PRO A 634 -9.35 11.44 -7.00
C PRO A 634 -10.61 12.33 -7.09
N VAL A 635 -10.89 12.97 -8.22
CA VAL A 635 -12.08 13.81 -8.41
C VAL A 635 -13.35 12.96 -8.36
N GLY A 636 -14.36 13.41 -7.62
CA GLY A 636 -15.65 12.74 -7.52
C GLY A 636 -15.68 11.49 -6.63
N THR A 637 -14.53 11.01 -6.14
CA THR A 637 -14.45 9.90 -5.18
C THR A 637 -14.82 10.37 -3.77
N THR A 638 -15.05 9.42 -2.86
CA THR A 638 -15.20 9.73 -1.42
C THR A 638 -13.86 9.70 -0.67
N TRP A 639 -12.75 9.55 -1.38
CA TRP A 639 -11.42 9.53 -0.76
C TRP A 639 -11.14 10.84 -0.04
N LEU A 640 -10.82 10.73 1.24
CA LEU A 640 -10.81 11.85 2.18
C LEU A 640 -9.67 12.86 1.91
N LEU A 641 -8.61 12.44 1.22
CA LEU A 641 -7.42 13.27 0.94
C LEU A 641 -7.42 13.92 -0.44
N ARG A 642 -8.49 13.71 -1.23
CA ARG A 642 -8.60 14.20 -2.63
C ARG A 642 -8.42 15.71 -2.82
N ASN A 643 -8.61 16.48 -1.74
CA ASN A 643 -8.53 17.94 -1.71
C ASN A 643 -7.24 18.47 -1.06
N ASP A 644 -6.35 17.60 -0.61
CA ASP A 644 -5.06 17.99 -0.02
C ASP A 644 -4.08 18.42 -1.12
N ILE A 645 -4.17 19.71 -1.44
CA ILE A 645 -3.44 20.41 -2.49
C ILE A 645 -2.90 21.68 -1.85
N THR A 646 -1.68 22.09 -2.14
CA THR A 646 -1.07 23.28 -1.53
C THR A 646 -0.39 24.13 -2.58
N GLY A 647 -0.62 25.44 -2.53
CA GLY A 647 0.07 26.42 -3.38
C GLY A 647 -0.51 26.64 -4.79
N TYR A 648 -1.57 25.92 -5.17
CA TYR A 648 -2.23 26.07 -6.48
C TYR A 648 -3.36 27.10 -6.44
N HIS A 649 -3.59 27.77 -7.57
CA HIS A 649 -4.79 28.59 -7.80
C HIS A 649 -6.05 27.72 -7.77
N ARG A 650 -7.12 28.20 -7.11
CA ARG A 650 -8.35 27.42 -6.88
C ARG A 650 -9.63 28.10 -7.36
N GLU A 651 -9.57 29.34 -7.86
CA GLU A 651 -10.78 30.08 -8.22
C GLU A 651 -11.51 29.44 -9.41
N ASP A 652 -10.75 28.95 -10.41
CA ASP A 652 -11.28 28.27 -11.61
C ASP A 652 -11.43 26.74 -11.44
N GLY A 653 -11.29 26.27 -10.20
CA GLY A 653 -11.31 24.85 -9.86
C GLY A 653 -9.94 24.31 -9.46
N VAL A 654 -9.91 23.01 -9.22
CA VAL A 654 -8.72 22.31 -8.72
C VAL A 654 -7.99 21.63 -9.89
N PRO A 655 -6.64 21.59 -9.91
CA PRO A 655 -5.87 21.10 -11.07
C PRO A 655 -6.19 19.64 -11.44
N GLY A 656 -5.86 19.18 -12.65
CA GLY A 656 -5.95 17.74 -12.97
C GLY A 656 -5.01 16.93 -12.07
N ARG A 657 -5.43 15.78 -11.55
CA ARG A 657 -4.63 15.00 -10.59
C ARG A 657 -4.74 13.50 -10.80
N ARG A 658 -3.72 12.78 -10.35
CA ARG A 658 -3.70 11.33 -10.25
C ARG A 658 -3.13 10.93 -8.89
N ALA A 659 -3.66 9.85 -8.34
CA ALA A 659 -3.28 9.31 -7.05
C ALA A 659 -2.98 7.82 -7.17
N ALA A 660 -2.05 7.33 -6.36
CA ALA A 660 -1.80 5.90 -6.16
C ALA A 660 -1.59 5.66 -4.66
N ILE A 661 -2.52 4.94 -4.04
CA ILE A 661 -2.43 4.59 -2.62
C ILE A 661 -1.29 3.58 -2.42
N ILE A 662 -0.56 3.70 -1.30
CA ILE A 662 0.75 3.09 -1.01
C ILE A 662 1.88 3.85 -1.71
N THR A 663 2.90 4.26 -0.94
CA THR A 663 3.99 5.10 -1.46
C THR A 663 5.16 4.30 -2.04
N ALA A 664 5.12 2.96 -1.94
CA ALA A 664 6.07 2.05 -2.56
C ALA A 664 6.10 2.24 -4.09
N SER A 665 7.20 2.81 -4.61
CA SER A 665 7.29 3.24 -6.01
C SER A 665 8.73 3.39 -6.49
N ARG A 666 8.94 3.29 -7.81
CA ARG A 666 10.20 3.73 -8.46
C ARG A 666 10.00 5.12 -9.05
N LEU A 667 10.89 6.04 -8.75
CA LEU A 667 10.89 7.39 -9.29
C LEU A 667 12.19 7.65 -10.06
N SER A 668 12.09 8.24 -11.24
CA SER A 668 13.27 8.72 -11.95
C SER A 668 13.82 9.97 -11.27
N ARG A 669 15.13 10.18 -11.39
CA ARG A 669 15.76 11.43 -10.98
C ARG A 669 15.13 12.63 -11.68
N ARG A 670 14.72 12.48 -12.95
CA ARG A 670 13.98 13.51 -13.69
C ARG A 670 12.71 13.93 -12.93
N LEU A 671 11.86 12.98 -12.55
CA LEU A 671 10.64 13.26 -11.79
C LEU A 671 10.93 13.89 -10.43
N LEU A 672 11.88 13.35 -9.67
CA LEU A 672 12.23 13.89 -8.34
C LEU A 672 12.77 15.32 -8.42
N MET A 673 13.57 15.64 -9.43
CA MET A 673 14.07 17.00 -9.65
C MET A 673 12.97 17.96 -10.10
N THR A 674 11.98 17.49 -10.87
CA THR A 674 10.78 18.27 -11.20
C THR A 674 9.96 18.55 -9.95
N MET A 675 9.67 17.52 -9.14
CA MET A 675 8.98 17.67 -7.84
C MET A 675 9.72 18.67 -6.93
N HIS A 676 11.05 18.55 -6.82
CA HIS A 676 11.87 19.47 -6.04
C HIS A 676 11.72 20.93 -6.51
N ARG A 677 11.72 21.18 -7.82
CA ARG A 677 11.55 22.54 -8.40
C ARG A 677 10.15 23.08 -8.18
N GLU A 678 9.13 22.26 -8.39
CA GLU A 678 7.73 22.63 -8.13
C GLU A 678 7.53 23.06 -6.66
N THR A 679 8.01 22.25 -5.71
CA THR A 679 7.89 22.58 -4.28
C THR A 679 8.75 23.78 -3.87
N SER A 680 9.98 23.91 -4.40
CA SER A 680 10.93 24.95 -3.98
C SER A 680 10.78 26.30 -4.67
N MET A 681 10.14 26.36 -5.85
CA MET A 681 10.01 27.60 -6.62
C MET A 681 8.55 28.05 -6.74
N LYS A 682 7.63 27.13 -7.05
CA LYS A 682 6.19 27.42 -7.18
C LYS A 682 5.41 27.20 -5.89
N ARG A 683 6.02 26.57 -4.87
CA ARG A 683 5.35 26.23 -3.60
C ARG A 683 4.21 25.23 -3.78
N HIS A 684 4.31 24.41 -4.82
CA HIS A 684 3.35 23.37 -5.10
C HIS A 684 3.69 22.08 -4.35
N THR A 685 2.67 21.52 -3.70
CA THR A 685 2.70 20.14 -3.21
C THR A 685 1.27 19.61 -3.09
N MET A 686 1.15 18.31 -2.89
CA MET A 686 -0.12 17.61 -2.63
C MET A 686 0.14 16.50 -1.63
N PHE A 687 -0.92 15.82 -1.19
CA PHE A 687 -0.77 14.61 -0.37
C PHE A 687 0.23 13.62 -0.98
N SER A 688 0.98 12.92 -0.12
CA SER A 688 2.05 11.98 -0.47
C SER A 688 1.68 11.03 -1.62
N GLU A 689 0.49 10.43 -1.58
CA GLU A 689 0.02 9.46 -2.58
C GLU A 689 -0.47 10.09 -3.90
N MET A 690 -0.59 11.43 -3.97
CA MET A 690 -0.94 12.20 -5.16
C MET A 690 0.26 12.84 -5.83
N TRP A 691 1.26 13.25 -5.05
CA TRP A 691 2.28 14.19 -5.50
C TRP A 691 3.14 13.70 -6.68
N PRO A 692 3.75 12.49 -6.64
CA PRO A 692 4.56 12.00 -7.76
C PRO A 692 3.74 11.78 -9.04
N ALA A 693 2.56 11.18 -8.90
CA ALA A 693 1.68 10.87 -10.02
C ALA A 693 1.14 12.13 -10.70
N THR A 694 0.75 13.12 -9.91
CA THR A 694 0.26 14.40 -10.44
C THR A 694 1.38 15.21 -11.08
N THR A 695 2.56 15.24 -10.48
CA THR A 695 3.72 15.91 -11.11
C THR A 695 4.05 15.24 -12.46
N ALA A 696 4.02 13.91 -12.52
CA ALA A 696 4.21 13.21 -13.80
C ALA A 696 3.14 13.58 -14.84
N LEU A 697 1.88 13.72 -14.41
CA LEU A 697 0.77 14.15 -15.26
C LEU A 697 0.96 15.59 -15.79
N HIS A 698 1.33 16.54 -14.93
CA HIS A 698 1.46 17.95 -15.28
C HIS A 698 2.60 18.25 -16.26
N HIS A 699 3.67 17.45 -16.20
CA HIS A 699 4.86 17.61 -17.05
C HIS A 699 4.93 16.61 -18.21
N GLY A 700 3.91 15.76 -18.39
CA GLY A 700 3.85 14.78 -19.47
C GLY A 700 4.84 13.63 -19.32
N LEU A 701 5.33 13.36 -18.11
CA LEU A 701 6.27 12.29 -17.81
C LEU A 701 5.59 10.90 -17.89
N LYS A 702 6.38 9.84 -18.09
CA LYS A 702 5.83 8.49 -18.26
C LYS A 702 5.58 7.86 -16.89
N ALA A 703 4.32 7.80 -16.46
CA ALA A 703 3.91 7.05 -15.28
C ALA A 703 3.28 5.72 -15.67
N VAL A 704 3.58 4.64 -14.93
CA VAL A 704 3.08 3.29 -15.21
C VAL A 704 2.60 2.63 -13.92
N TYR A 705 1.39 2.08 -13.96
CA TYR A 705 0.92 1.09 -12.99
C TYR A 705 1.30 -0.31 -13.51
N VAL A 706 2.03 -1.08 -12.70
CA VAL A 706 2.40 -2.46 -13.01
C VAL A 706 1.34 -3.40 -12.43
N PRO A 707 0.58 -4.14 -13.27
CA PRO A 707 -0.46 -5.05 -12.81
C PRO A 707 0.16 -6.37 -12.30
N HIS A 708 0.87 -6.32 -11.17
CA HIS A 708 1.41 -7.50 -10.51
C HIS A 708 0.28 -8.40 -9.99
N SER A 709 0.58 -9.68 -9.75
CA SER A 709 -0.40 -10.61 -9.21
C SER A 709 -0.89 -10.18 -7.82
N VAL A 710 -2.20 -9.97 -7.68
CA VAL A 710 -2.92 -9.73 -6.43
C VAL A 710 -3.94 -10.85 -6.22
N TYR A 711 -3.80 -11.51 -5.08
CA TYR A 711 -4.63 -12.61 -4.61
C TYR A 711 -5.70 -12.11 -3.62
N ILE A 712 -6.78 -12.87 -3.48
CA ILE A 712 -7.91 -12.59 -2.57
C ILE A 712 -8.24 -13.82 -1.72
N ASP A 713 -8.74 -13.62 -0.50
CA ASP A 713 -9.00 -14.69 0.47
C ASP A 713 -10.33 -15.45 0.27
N ARG A 714 -11.26 -14.90 -0.51
CA ARG A 714 -12.60 -15.45 -0.74
C ARG A 714 -12.90 -15.63 -2.21
N LYS A 715 -13.79 -16.58 -2.52
CA LYS A 715 -14.24 -16.90 -3.89
C LYS A 715 -15.27 -15.89 -4.41
N TRP A 716 -14.84 -14.67 -4.70
CA TRP A 716 -15.72 -13.63 -5.26
C TRP A 716 -16.07 -13.96 -6.71
N PRO A 717 -17.31 -13.77 -7.20
CA PRO A 717 -17.60 -13.88 -8.62
C PRO A 717 -16.70 -12.92 -9.43
N PRO A 718 -15.95 -13.37 -10.46
CA PRO A 718 -14.96 -12.51 -11.13
C PRO A 718 -15.52 -11.21 -11.71
N ARG A 719 -16.71 -11.25 -12.31
CA ARG A 719 -17.41 -10.03 -12.79
C ARG A 719 -17.81 -9.09 -11.66
N TYR A 720 -18.08 -9.62 -10.47
CA TYR A 720 -18.34 -8.80 -9.29
C TYR A 720 -17.08 -8.08 -8.83
N VAL A 721 -15.93 -8.78 -8.81
CA VAL A 721 -14.61 -8.16 -8.53
C VAL A 721 -14.37 -7.00 -9.49
N ASP A 722 -14.47 -7.24 -10.79
CA ASP A 722 -14.30 -6.18 -11.79
C ASP A 722 -15.25 -5.00 -11.56
N SER A 723 -16.55 -5.26 -11.36
CA SER A 723 -17.53 -4.19 -11.12
C SER A 723 -17.28 -3.36 -9.85
N VAL A 724 -16.59 -3.92 -8.85
CA VAL A 724 -16.27 -3.26 -7.58
C VAL A 724 -14.98 -2.45 -7.71
N PHE A 725 -13.91 -3.07 -8.20
CA PHE A 725 -12.58 -2.46 -8.29
C PHE A 725 -12.47 -1.45 -9.44
N ASN A 726 -13.20 -1.69 -10.54
CA ASN A 726 -13.33 -0.80 -11.71
C ASN A 726 -14.70 -0.08 -11.72
N GLY A 727 -15.25 0.19 -10.53
CA GLY A 727 -16.58 0.79 -10.35
C GLY A 727 -16.67 2.29 -10.61
N GLY A 728 -15.60 2.95 -11.08
CA GLY A 728 -15.48 4.39 -11.29
C GLY A 728 -16.08 4.90 -12.60
N ARG A 729 -15.62 6.08 -13.06
CA ARG A 729 -16.07 6.70 -14.32
C ARG A 729 -15.53 5.86 -15.50
N ASN A 730 -16.39 5.50 -16.45
CA ASN A 730 -16.00 4.74 -17.65
C ASN A 730 -15.13 3.48 -17.40
N GLY A 731 -15.39 2.75 -16.32
CA GLY A 731 -14.63 1.56 -15.95
C GLY A 731 -13.28 1.85 -15.29
N ALA A 732 -12.95 3.12 -14.99
CA ALA A 732 -11.82 3.49 -14.15
C ALA A 732 -12.01 3.01 -12.70
N SER A 733 -10.95 2.96 -11.93
CA SER A 733 -11.01 2.73 -10.47
C SER A 733 -11.36 4.00 -9.68
N GLY A 734 -11.26 5.19 -10.30
CA GLY A 734 -11.54 6.51 -9.72
C GLY A 734 -12.54 7.33 -10.52
N GLY A 735 -12.59 8.65 -10.29
CA GLY A 735 -13.39 9.58 -11.08
C GLY A 735 -14.89 9.60 -10.75
N ALA A 736 -15.35 8.81 -9.78
CA ALA A 736 -16.76 8.72 -9.40
C ALA A 736 -16.94 8.29 -7.94
N ARG A 737 -18.12 8.58 -7.37
CA ARG A 737 -18.45 8.25 -5.96
C ARG A 737 -18.43 6.75 -5.66
N THR A 738 -18.63 5.93 -6.68
CA THR A 738 -18.65 4.46 -6.64
C THR A 738 -17.27 3.84 -6.73
N SER A 739 -16.21 4.66 -6.89
CA SER A 739 -14.81 4.27 -6.79
C SER A 739 -14.53 3.40 -5.58
N VAL A 740 -13.62 2.44 -5.73
CA VAL A 740 -13.15 1.61 -4.63
C VAL A 740 -12.34 2.41 -3.60
N PHE A 741 -11.80 3.58 -3.98
CA PHE A 741 -11.01 4.45 -3.11
C PHE A 741 -11.90 5.45 -2.35
N GLY A 742 -11.70 5.57 -1.03
CA GLY A 742 -12.60 6.22 -0.08
C GLY A 742 -13.44 5.24 0.74
N ASP A 743 -14.75 5.47 0.82
CA ASP A 743 -15.68 4.69 1.68
C ASP A 743 -15.72 3.18 1.33
N ARG A 744 -15.23 2.80 0.15
CA ARG A 744 -15.26 1.44 -0.39
C ARG A 744 -13.93 0.69 -0.24
N GLU A 745 -12.95 1.28 0.45
CA GLU A 745 -11.64 0.65 0.67
C GLU A 745 -11.71 -0.65 1.49
N HIS A 746 -12.82 -0.88 2.20
CA HIS A 746 -13.08 -2.15 2.90
C HIS A 746 -13.02 -3.38 1.98
N ASN A 747 -13.22 -3.22 0.66
CA ASN A 747 -13.12 -4.31 -0.32
C ASN A 747 -11.68 -4.84 -0.49
N PHE A 748 -10.66 -4.08 -0.07
CA PHE A 748 -9.27 -4.52 -0.10
C PHE A 748 -8.87 -5.42 1.08
N ARG A 749 -9.69 -5.53 2.13
CA ARG A 749 -9.33 -6.27 3.37
C ARG A 749 -8.95 -7.73 3.11
N GLY A 750 -9.62 -8.37 2.16
CA GLY A 750 -9.35 -9.75 1.76
C GLY A 750 -8.23 -9.91 0.72
N THR A 751 -7.57 -8.83 0.30
CA THR A 751 -6.54 -8.87 -0.75
C THR A 751 -5.13 -9.02 -0.17
N THR A 752 -4.15 -9.33 -1.02
CA THR A 752 -2.72 -9.41 -0.65
C THR A 752 -1.99 -8.07 -0.72
N TRP A 753 -2.60 -7.04 -1.32
CA TRP A 753 -1.95 -5.76 -1.58
C TRP A 753 -2.89 -4.58 -1.36
N PHE A 754 -2.83 -4.00 -0.16
CA PHE A 754 -3.41 -2.70 0.17
C PHE A 754 -3.02 -2.31 1.61
N TYR A 755 -2.96 -1.03 1.98
CA TYR A 755 -2.53 -0.64 3.35
C TYR A 755 -3.41 -1.20 4.49
N SER A 756 -4.67 -1.54 4.20
CA SER A 756 -5.62 -2.11 5.16
C SER A 756 -5.97 -3.57 4.87
N ALA A 757 -5.18 -4.27 4.06
CA ALA A 757 -5.35 -5.70 3.81
C ALA A 757 -5.04 -6.51 5.07
N GLY A 758 -5.96 -7.39 5.49
CA GLY A 758 -5.74 -8.32 6.59
C GLY A 758 -5.17 -9.66 6.12
N PHE A 759 -5.50 -10.06 4.89
CA PHE A 759 -5.12 -11.37 4.35
C PHE A 759 -3.62 -11.52 4.14
N SER A 760 -2.92 -10.47 3.72
CA SER A 760 -1.46 -10.47 3.48
C SER A 760 -0.65 -10.89 4.71
N SER A 761 -0.87 -10.24 5.86
CA SER A 761 -0.21 -10.59 7.13
C SER A 761 -0.52 -12.02 7.57
N ASN A 762 -1.78 -12.45 7.48
CA ASN A 762 -2.20 -13.79 7.87
C ASN A 762 -1.54 -14.86 7.00
N LEU A 763 -1.53 -14.66 5.67
CA LEU A 763 -0.89 -15.59 4.73
C LEU A 763 0.62 -15.68 4.96
N TYR A 764 1.30 -14.54 5.20
CA TYR A 764 2.75 -14.53 5.45
C TYR A 764 3.12 -15.29 6.73
N ARG A 765 2.38 -15.07 7.83
CA ARG A 765 2.61 -15.76 9.11
C ARG A 765 2.40 -17.28 8.98
N ARG A 766 1.36 -17.70 8.26
CA ARG A 766 1.13 -19.13 7.97
C ARG A 766 2.24 -19.73 7.12
N TRP A 767 2.74 -18.98 6.12
CA TRP A 767 3.88 -19.42 5.30
C TRP A 767 5.18 -19.58 6.10
N LEU A 768 5.37 -18.76 7.14
CA LEU A 768 6.45 -18.94 8.11
C LEU A 768 6.26 -20.15 9.05
N GLY A 769 5.12 -20.85 8.98
CA GLY A 769 4.82 -22.02 9.80
C GLY A 769 4.05 -21.71 11.09
N TYR A 770 3.49 -20.51 11.24
CA TYR A 770 2.77 -20.11 12.44
C TYR A 770 1.24 -20.31 12.36
N LYS A 771 0.63 -20.60 13.51
CA LYS A 771 -0.83 -20.68 13.67
C LYS A 771 -1.46 -19.29 13.62
N VAL A 772 -2.47 -19.12 12.77
CA VAL A 772 -3.29 -17.90 12.69
C VAL A 772 -4.75 -18.32 12.64
N ASP A 773 -5.57 -17.80 13.56
CA ASP A 773 -6.98 -18.17 13.70
C ASP A 773 -7.23 -19.67 13.91
N ASN A 774 -6.35 -20.34 14.68
CA ASN A 774 -6.33 -21.80 14.91
C ASN A 774 -6.07 -22.66 13.66
N ASP A 775 -5.55 -22.05 12.60
CA ASP A 775 -5.26 -22.68 11.31
C ASP A 775 -3.76 -22.54 10.99
N GLY A 776 -3.16 -23.58 10.42
CA GLY A 776 -1.72 -23.72 10.19
C GLY A 776 -0.94 -24.29 11.37
N GLY A 777 0.38 -24.03 11.37
CA GLY A 777 1.29 -24.43 12.44
C GLY A 777 2.04 -25.73 12.19
N GLU A 778 3.01 -26.00 13.06
CA GLU A 778 3.88 -27.17 13.00
C GLU A 778 3.12 -28.51 12.91
N GLU A 779 2.07 -28.69 13.72
CA GLU A 779 1.26 -29.93 13.68
C GLU A 779 0.63 -30.16 12.31
N GLU A 780 0.11 -29.11 11.68
CA GLU A 780 -0.52 -29.20 10.35
C GLU A 780 0.50 -29.41 9.24
N GLU A 781 1.66 -28.75 9.30
CA GLU A 781 2.75 -29.00 8.34
C GLU A 781 3.23 -30.45 8.42
N LEU A 782 3.37 -30.97 9.64
CA LEU A 782 3.83 -32.33 9.87
C LEU A 782 2.75 -33.34 9.47
N ALA A 783 1.49 -33.13 9.84
CA ALA A 783 0.40 -34.06 9.58
C ALA A 783 -0.25 -33.92 8.19
N GLY A 784 0.02 -32.83 7.47
CA GLY A 784 -0.66 -32.50 6.22
C GLY A 784 0.26 -32.54 4.99
N GLU A 785 0.12 -31.54 4.14
CA GLU A 785 0.81 -31.44 2.84
C GLU A 785 2.26 -30.94 2.96
N GLY A 786 2.81 -30.81 4.17
CA GLY A 786 4.10 -30.16 4.41
C GLY A 786 4.00 -28.65 4.55
N ARG A 787 5.15 -28.02 4.74
CA ARG A 787 5.24 -26.55 4.80
C ARG A 787 4.69 -25.89 3.53
N LEU A 788 4.09 -24.71 3.70
CA LEU A 788 3.48 -23.96 2.59
C LEU A 788 4.53 -23.57 1.53
N CYS A 789 4.12 -23.60 0.27
CA CYS A 789 4.92 -23.13 -0.85
C CYS A 789 4.12 -22.12 -1.67
N LEU A 790 4.58 -20.87 -1.71
CA LEU A 790 3.86 -19.77 -2.35
C LEU A 790 4.55 -19.34 -3.65
N PRO A 791 3.81 -19.05 -4.74
CA PRO A 791 4.40 -18.39 -5.90
C PRO A 791 4.92 -16.99 -5.53
N PRO A 792 5.72 -16.33 -6.40
CA PRO A 792 6.11 -14.95 -6.20
C PRO A 792 4.88 -14.06 -5.98
N MET A 793 4.73 -13.51 -4.78
CA MET A 793 3.64 -12.61 -4.45
C MET A 793 4.16 -11.44 -3.62
N LEU A 794 3.61 -10.27 -3.90
CA LEU A 794 3.84 -9.07 -3.12
C LEU A 794 2.75 -9.00 -2.03
N LEU A 795 3.17 -8.77 -0.78
CA LEU A 795 2.32 -8.82 0.41
C LEU A 795 2.43 -7.48 1.13
N HIS A 796 1.29 -6.81 1.33
CA HIS A 796 1.22 -5.56 2.10
C HIS A 796 -0.13 -5.43 2.79
N PRO A 797 -0.17 -4.99 4.07
CA PRO A 797 0.97 -4.83 4.97
C PRO A 797 1.32 -6.16 5.67
N VAL A 798 2.59 -6.31 6.04
CA VAL A 798 3.08 -7.31 7.00
C VAL A 798 3.77 -6.56 8.12
N LYS A 799 3.26 -6.68 9.35
CA LYS A 799 3.75 -5.95 10.53
C LYS A 799 3.91 -6.88 11.72
N ASP A 800 4.84 -6.56 12.61
CA ASP A 800 5.04 -7.20 13.92
C ASP A 800 5.18 -8.72 13.86
N VAL A 801 5.95 -9.24 12.89
CA VAL A 801 6.23 -10.67 12.81
C VAL A 801 7.31 -11.02 13.82
N GLN A 802 6.94 -11.82 14.82
CA GLN A 802 7.82 -12.29 15.87
C GLN A 802 8.14 -13.75 15.60
N LEU A 803 9.42 -14.04 15.38
CA LEU A 803 9.88 -15.40 15.15
C LEU A 803 10.17 -16.09 16.50
N VAL A 804 9.98 -17.40 16.56
CA VAL A 804 10.40 -18.21 17.70
C VAL A 804 11.92 -18.41 17.59
N ILE A 805 12.67 -17.94 18.59
CA ILE A 805 14.15 -17.97 18.57
C ILE A 805 14.66 -19.06 19.52
N ASP A 806 15.47 -19.98 19.00
CA ASP A 806 16.28 -20.89 19.80
C ASP A 806 17.67 -20.25 20.07
N ASN A 807 17.86 -19.80 21.32
CA ASN A 807 19.13 -19.24 21.79
C ASN A 807 20.21 -20.32 22.01
N GLY A 808 19.87 -21.60 21.91
CA GLY A 808 20.76 -22.73 22.17
C GLY A 808 21.04 -22.96 23.65
N ASP A 809 20.24 -22.39 24.55
CA ASP A 809 20.33 -22.65 25.98
C ASP A 809 19.79 -24.06 26.25
N VAL A 810 20.72 -24.98 26.51
CA VAL A 810 20.38 -26.29 27.07
C VAL A 810 19.70 -26.02 28.42
N PRO A 811 18.47 -26.50 28.68
CA PRO A 811 17.95 -26.48 30.03
C PRO A 811 18.94 -27.26 30.88
N ASP A 812 19.49 -26.65 31.94
CA ASP A 812 20.26 -27.38 32.93
C ASP A 812 19.40 -28.57 33.40
N GLU A 813 19.79 -29.79 33.02
CA GLU A 813 19.26 -31.02 33.60
C GLU A 813 19.69 -31.02 35.08
N GLY A 814 18.92 -30.33 35.90
CA GLY A 814 19.39 -29.96 37.23
C GLY A 814 18.30 -29.36 38.09
N GLU A 815 17.10 -29.93 38.08
CA GLU A 815 16.23 -30.09 39.26
C GLU A 815 14.97 -30.88 38.86
N VAL A 816 15.11 -32.20 38.81
CA VAL A 816 13.96 -33.10 39.01
C VAL A 816 13.54 -32.92 40.47
N GLY A 817 12.67 -31.95 40.72
CA GLY A 817 11.96 -31.84 41.97
C GLY A 817 11.00 -33.02 42.09
N GLU A 818 11.31 -33.94 43.01
CA GLU A 818 10.40 -34.99 43.46
C GLU A 818 9.04 -34.39 43.82
N SER A 819 8.02 -34.64 43.00
CA SER A 819 6.63 -34.44 43.41
C SER A 819 6.23 -35.64 44.27
N ILE A 820 6.22 -35.39 45.58
CA ILE A 820 5.69 -36.24 46.63
C ILE A 820 4.23 -36.63 46.30
N ALA A 821 3.96 -37.92 46.45
CA ALA A 821 2.65 -38.55 46.37
C ALA A 821 1.73 -38.14 47.53
N ASP A 822 0.42 -38.19 47.25
CA ASP A 822 -0.72 -38.28 48.18
C ASP A 822 -0.80 -37.27 49.33
N ASP A 823 -1.85 -36.43 49.33
CA ASP A 823 -2.99 -36.78 50.19
C ASP A 823 -4.29 -36.07 49.79
N SER A 824 -5.35 -36.83 50.01
CA SER A 824 -6.77 -36.55 49.88
C SER A 824 -7.29 -35.46 50.83
N SER A 825 -8.10 -34.52 50.32
CA SER A 825 -9.37 -34.01 50.92
C SER A 825 -10.06 -32.96 50.05
#